data_AF-A0A3E0IBW3-F1
#
_entry.id   AF-A0A3E0IBW3-F1
#
_cell.length_a   1.000
_cell.length_b   1.000
_cell.length_c   1.000
_cell.angle_alpha   90.00
_cell.angle_beta   90.00
_cell.angle_gamma   90.00
#
_symmetry.space_group_name_H-M   'P 1'
#
loop_
_entity.id
_entity.type
_entity.pdbx_description
1 polymer ?
#
loop_
_entity_poly.entity_id
_entity_poly.type
_entity_poly.pdbx_seq_one_letter_code
_entity_poly.pdbx_strand_id
1 'polypeptide(L)'
;MKRIYIQFLLLLTVVFSISLQAQTLPTVNNDEFLMNSGGTYSDLQPALAGSCSGCELPDLDIRDNSPNWSSSFDAAVANESLIRSAAKKKAREWYERQKGVIENFLENKYHKQFSSFNEAKDYAFSEFEVKNKTINVDPIVSTKNSDRIRRALKKKVHIKGLKALKIREAEIKAGNTNKPLYPDFEVNGTPLKNLKSTAAVTTAYNNLLNQFVDNTWKEFEGRHIMKILGLPFNNKVLKTKNNYYGSLGTWDKLDFMQFTIHYESIINRPAPIPWSEREIKLFNKYLDKANTVTATYVENYINANKESEMSLFHPNYWKIIWKRDYKGNPFSTKAAKNKHQQLKRKELSRLISSTTMNATFTIDYLVSLLKITDKDQLQWLNDHPSKGDEFVKEISEAKQKDADMPPPIPGELSFPPDHHQQLAQWDIRTELKNGAIIGGLVRELKLTDANQKKWLYEHKTEANNFIGFANKHRINDKITDKAKAYINGQVELEAATQKIPWKSSTGILENNPNLKFTHVYHDFGKSISFYKLTDGSVIASSSYEKVLTSAGDLIDKDRSNIGGCQNCRFYYIKLSENDAWAEMLFNPNNLADELKTLFALAGKEIGKNLGRYVLPVEDIKILIDGKDFDGQQVARWKGATFLLLTVVPGSKGLKIAGRIAVNAARWGKIIVVNGKRIKYSHKLVNGIVDFGTYQSKKFRKVLGIADDLTKQAHHVLSRNLRTHRAIQKAAKSKTNPFHIDEFLNGIPVDKWRNQPNHHLYDRRIRELLDAIPSGLSPEDTFSRLELIIKNVKEVIKNNPNTHLNDLIF
;
A
#
# COMPACT_ATOMS: atom_id res chain seq x y z
N MET A 1 -48.96 89.96 -7.58
CA MET A 1 -47.87 89.64 -8.53
C MET A 1 -46.59 89.09 -7.89
N LYS A 2 -46.08 89.61 -6.76
CA LYS A 2 -44.83 89.11 -6.12
C LYS A 2 -44.82 87.63 -5.69
N ARG A 3 -45.96 87.05 -5.26
CA ARG A 3 -46.05 85.62 -4.88
C ARG A 3 -45.99 84.65 -6.08
N ILE A 4 -46.56 85.05 -7.22
CA ILE A 4 -46.53 84.24 -8.45
C ILE A 4 -45.10 84.23 -9.00
N TYR A 5 -44.38 85.34 -8.94
CA TYR A 5 -42.96 85.41 -9.35
C TYR A 5 -42.04 84.55 -8.47
N ILE A 6 -42.25 84.50 -7.16
CA ILE A 6 -41.43 83.67 -6.27
C ILE A 6 -41.70 82.18 -6.50
N GLN A 7 -42.96 81.79 -6.75
CA GLN A 7 -43.31 80.41 -7.12
C GLN A 7 -42.79 80.03 -8.50
N PHE A 8 -42.83 80.95 -9.48
CA PHE A 8 -42.23 80.73 -10.80
C PHE A 8 -40.71 80.66 -10.73
N LEU A 9 -40.06 81.44 -9.85
CA LEU A 9 -38.61 81.43 -9.66
C LEU A 9 -38.13 80.18 -8.91
N LEU A 10 -38.92 79.66 -7.96
CA LEU A 10 -38.69 78.37 -7.29
C LEU A 10 -38.94 77.19 -8.23
N LEU A 11 -39.98 77.26 -9.05
CA LEU A 11 -40.25 76.25 -10.09
C LEU A 11 -39.14 76.29 -11.15
N LEU A 12 -38.71 77.48 -11.60
CA LEU A 12 -37.59 77.60 -12.53
C LEU A 12 -36.29 77.13 -11.90
N THR A 13 -35.98 77.43 -10.63
CA THR A 13 -34.74 76.94 -10.00
C THR A 13 -34.75 75.44 -9.77
N VAL A 14 -35.90 74.83 -9.42
CA VAL A 14 -36.03 73.37 -9.33
C VAL A 14 -35.93 72.74 -10.73
N VAL A 15 -36.60 73.28 -11.75
CA VAL A 15 -36.53 72.78 -13.13
C VAL A 15 -35.14 73.00 -13.74
N PHE A 16 -34.49 74.14 -13.52
CA PHE A 16 -33.11 74.39 -13.99
C PHE A 16 -32.10 73.52 -13.25
N SER A 17 -32.29 73.24 -11.94
CA SER A 17 -31.39 72.34 -11.19
C SER A 17 -31.51 70.90 -11.67
N ILE A 18 -32.72 70.46 -12.02
CA ILE A 18 -32.97 69.14 -12.61
C ILE A 18 -32.45 69.08 -14.06
N SER A 19 -32.57 70.17 -14.82
CA SER A 19 -32.11 70.26 -16.22
C SER A 19 -30.59 70.35 -16.36
N LEU A 20 -29.92 71.12 -15.48
CA LEU A 20 -28.44 71.18 -15.45
C LEU A 20 -27.81 69.89 -14.95
N GLN A 21 -28.47 69.16 -14.04
CA GLN A 21 -28.04 67.81 -13.64
C GLN A 21 -28.30 66.75 -14.73
N ALA A 22 -29.24 67.02 -15.66
CA ALA A 22 -29.59 66.10 -16.75
C ALA A 22 -28.85 66.36 -18.08
N GLN A 23 -28.23 67.53 -18.30
CA GLN A 23 -27.67 67.93 -19.60
C GLN A 23 -26.17 67.72 -19.80
N THR A 24 -25.44 67.07 -18.89
CA THR A 24 -24.01 66.77 -19.08
C THR A 24 -23.63 65.31 -18.84
N LEU A 25 -24.40 64.36 -19.38
CA LEU A 25 -24.02 62.95 -19.36
C LEU A 25 -24.09 62.37 -20.78
N PRO A 26 -22.94 62.02 -21.39
CA PRO A 26 -22.91 61.45 -22.73
C PRO A 26 -23.56 60.05 -22.72
N THR A 27 -24.32 59.75 -23.76
CA THR A 27 -24.87 58.41 -24.02
C THR A 27 -23.74 57.46 -24.44
N VAL A 28 -23.47 56.43 -23.64
CA VAL A 28 -22.53 55.35 -23.98
C VAL A 28 -23.24 54.00 -23.89
N ASN A 29 -23.14 53.20 -24.95
CA ASN A 29 -23.81 51.91 -25.16
C ASN A 29 -23.23 50.71 -24.35
N ASN A 30 -22.43 50.94 -23.29
CA ASN A 30 -21.73 49.86 -22.59
C ASN A 30 -22.13 49.80 -21.11
N ASP A 31 -23.26 49.14 -20.84
CA ASP A 31 -23.94 49.02 -19.54
C ASP A 31 -23.32 47.99 -18.56
N GLU A 32 -22.12 47.49 -18.87
CA GLU A 32 -21.46 46.40 -18.15
C GLU A 32 -20.31 46.89 -17.28
N PHE A 33 -20.38 46.57 -15.98
CA PHE A 33 -19.34 46.88 -15.02
C PHE A 33 -18.28 45.77 -15.00
N LEU A 34 -17.38 45.78 -15.98
CA LEU A 34 -16.14 44.98 -16.06
C LEU A 34 -15.06 45.81 -16.79
N MET A 35 -13.78 45.67 -16.44
CA MET A 35 -12.70 46.25 -17.24
C MET A 35 -12.74 45.66 -18.66
N ASN A 36 -12.67 46.52 -19.68
CA ASN A 36 -12.55 46.10 -21.07
C ASN A 36 -11.17 45.47 -21.34
N SER A 37 -11.07 44.67 -22.40
CA SER A 37 -9.85 44.00 -22.86
C SER A 37 -8.66 44.95 -23.12
N GLY A 38 -8.92 46.25 -23.33
CA GLY A 38 -7.89 47.29 -23.50
C GLY A 38 -7.41 47.95 -22.20
N GLY A 39 -7.83 47.48 -21.03
CA GLY A 39 -7.45 48.08 -19.74
C GLY A 39 -8.19 49.38 -19.39
N THR A 40 -9.18 49.77 -20.19
CA THR A 40 -10.08 50.90 -19.91
C THR A 40 -11.28 50.41 -19.08
N TYR A 41 -11.69 51.20 -18.10
CA TYR A 41 -12.94 50.99 -17.40
C TYR A 41 -14.09 51.45 -18.30
N SER A 42 -15.19 50.71 -18.36
CA SER A 42 -16.48 51.33 -18.66
C SER A 42 -16.74 52.39 -17.59
N ASP A 43 -17.02 53.63 -18.02
CA ASP A 43 -17.43 54.67 -17.09
C ASP A 43 -18.73 54.24 -16.42
N LEU A 44 -18.71 54.16 -15.09
CA LEU A 44 -19.93 53.96 -14.32
C LEU A 44 -20.69 55.27 -14.33
N GLN A 45 -21.57 55.44 -15.31
CA GLN A 45 -22.57 56.48 -15.30
C GLN A 45 -23.89 55.81 -14.91
N PRO A 46 -24.48 56.11 -13.74
CA PRO A 46 -25.82 55.61 -13.46
C PRO A 46 -26.74 56.06 -14.60
N ALA A 47 -27.50 55.13 -15.17
CA ALA A 47 -28.62 55.46 -16.04
C ALA A 47 -29.70 56.18 -15.22
N LEU A 48 -29.47 57.45 -14.89
CA LEU A 48 -30.44 58.32 -14.25
C LEU A 48 -30.82 59.52 -15.10
N ALA A 49 -30.23 59.68 -16.29
CA ALA A 49 -30.65 60.73 -17.20
C ALA A 49 -30.39 60.34 -18.65
N GLY A 50 -31.42 59.83 -19.30
CA GLY A 50 -31.63 60.01 -20.73
C GLY A 50 -33.05 60.52 -20.87
N SER A 51 -33.29 61.53 -21.70
CA SER A 51 -34.63 61.75 -22.22
C SER A 51 -35.05 60.48 -22.94
N CYS A 52 -35.82 59.66 -22.24
CA CYS A 52 -36.25 58.38 -22.75
C CYS A 52 -37.66 58.56 -23.25
N SER A 53 -37.81 58.70 -24.56
CA SER A 53 -39.09 58.56 -25.22
C SER A 53 -39.55 57.11 -25.04
N GLY A 54 -40.38 56.85 -24.03
CA GLY A 54 -40.91 55.52 -23.72
C GLY A 54 -40.43 54.89 -22.41
N CYS A 55 -39.63 55.58 -21.59
CA CYS A 55 -39.39 55.11 -20.22
C CYS A 55 -40.59 55.50 -19.37
N GLU A 56 -41.62 54.67 -19.45
CA GLU A 56 -42.42 54.43 -18.26
C GLU A 56 -41.46 54.01 -17.16
N LEU A 57 -41.38 54.80 -16.10
CA LEU A 57 -41.06 54.24 -14.79
C LEU A 57 -42.32 53.43 -14.45
N PRO A 58 -42.35 52.08 -14.57
CA PRO A 58 -43.59 51.34 -14.39
C PRO A 58 -44.11 51.41 -12.94
N ASP A 59 -43.28 51.90 -12.02
CA ASP A 59 -43.62 52.15 -10.61
C ASP A 59 -44.05 53.60 -10.30
N LEU A 60 -43.89 54.50 -11.27
CA LEU A 60 -44.58 55.79 -11.30
C LEU A 60 -45.50 55.67 -12.50
N ASP A 61 -46.59 54.93 -12.35
CA ASP A 61 -47.60 54.82 -13.39
C ASP A 61 -48.21 56.23 -13.61
N ILE A 62 -47.70 56.92 -14.63
CA ILE A 62 -48.21 58.21 -15.11
C ILE A 62 -49.38 57.97 -16.09
N ARG A 63 -49.76 56.72 -16.36
CA ARG A 63 -50.77 56.37 -17.36
C ARG A 63 -52.15 56.08 -16.78
N ASP A 64 -52.26 55.87 -15.48
CA ASP A 64 -53.55 55.83 -14.80
C ASP A 64 -53.85 57.18 -14.14
N ASN A 65 -55.07 57.68 -14.27
CA ASN A 65 -55.56 58.96 -13.75
C ASN A 65 -55.56 59.01 -12.20
N SER A 66 -54.41 58.82 -11.57
CA SER A 66 -54.21 58.93 -10.12
C SER A 66 -54.31 60.40 -9.72
N PRO A 67 -55.22 60.78 -8.80
CA PRO A 67 -55.48 62.19 -8.43
C PRO A 67 -54.34 62.92 -7.70
N ASN A 68 -53.14 62.32 -7.60
CA ASN A 68 -52.14 62.72 -6.60
C ASN A 68 -51.04 63.68 -7.10
N TRP A 69 -51.03 64.08 -8.37
CA TRP A 69 -50.13 65.13 -8.85
C TRP A 69 -50.75 66.52 -8.66
N SER A 70 -50.90 66.91 -7.39
CA SER A 70 -51.33 68.25 -6.98
C SER A 70 -50.12 69.20 -6.91
N SER A 71 -50.34 70.50 -7.18
CA SER A 71 -49.34 71.55 -6.98
C SER A 71 -49.25 72.04 -5.52
N SER A 72 -49.94 71.38 -4.59
CA SER A 72 -49.83 71.64 -3.16
C SER A 72 -48.45 71.22 -2.64
N PHE A 73 -47.96 71.92 -1.63
CA PHE A 73 -46.68 71.61 -1.00
C PHE A 73 -46.61 70.16 -0.51
N ASP A 74 -47.69 69.63 0.08
CA ASP A 74 -47.76 68.25 0.57
C ASP A 74 -47.67 67.22 -0.56
N ALA A 75 -48.25 67.50 -1.72
CA ALA A 75 -48.15 66.64 -2.89
C ALA A 75 -46.75 66.68 -3.52
N ALA A 76 -46.07 67.84 -3.50
CA ALA A 76 -44.69 67.95 -3.94
C ALA A 76 -43.72 67.11 -3.07
N VAL A 77 -43.92 67.11 -1.75
CA VAL A 77 -43.15 66.28 -0.80
C VAL A 77 -43.42 64.78 -1.01
N ALA A 78 -44.69 64.40 -1.23
CA ALA A 78 -45.05 63.02 -1.54
C ALA A 78 -44.43 62.53 -2.86
N ASN A 79 -44.45 63.37 -3.90
CA ASN A 79 -43.84 63.07 -5.21
C ASN A 79 -42.31 62.93 -5.11
N GLU A 80 -41.64 63.76 -4.32
CA GLU A 80 -40.20 63.62 -4.06
C GLU A 80 -39.87 62.26 -3.43
N SER A 81 -40.68 61.82 -2.46
CA SER A 81 -40.51 60.50 -1.82
C SER A 81 -40.67 59.34 -2.81
N LEU A 82 -41.65 59.42 -3.72
CA LEU A 82 -41.87 58.43 -4.78
C LEU A 82 -40.73 58.41 -5.79
N ILE A 83 -40.25 59.57 -6.24
CA ILE A 83 -39.09 59.68 -7.15
C ILE A 83 -37.84 59.08 -6.51
N ARG A 84 -37.56 59.42 -5.23
CA ARG A 84 -36.45 58.83 -4.48
C ARG A 84 -36.58 57.32 -4.35
N SER A 85 -37.80 56.80 -4.20
CA SER A 85 -38.07 55.36 -4.09
C SER A 85 -37.88 54.63 -5.43
N ALA A 86 -38.37 55.20 -6.53
CA ALA A 86 -38.17 54.68 -7.89
C ALA A 86 -36.68 54.67 -8.28
N ALA A 87 -35.95 55.75 -8.00
CA ALA A 87 -34.51 55.84 -8.22
C ALA A 87 -33.75 54.76 -7.41
N LYS A 88 -34.11 54.56 -6.14
CA LYS A 88 -33.54 53.48 -5.29
C LYS A 88 -33.84 52.10 -5.87
N LYS A 89 -35.05 51.86 -6.38
CA LYS A 89 -35.43 50.58 -7.00
C LYS A 89 -34.60 50.32 -8.26
N LYS A 90 -34.47 51.30 -9.15
CA LYS A 90 -33.66 51.19 -10.37
C LYS A 90 -32.18 50.96 -10.08
N ALA A 91 -31.62 51.66 -9.09
CA ALA A 91 -30.25 51.43 -8.64
C ALA A 91 -30.04 50.00 -8.11
N ARG A 92 -31.03 49.44 -7.39
CA ARG A 92 -31.00 48.06 -6.90
C ARG A 92 -31.08 47.05 -8.04
N GLU A 93 -32.02 47.22 -8.96
CA GLU A 93 -32.15 46.36 -10.15
C GLU A 93 -30.85 46.34 -10.97
N TRP A 94 -30.24 47.50 -11.17
CA TRP A 94 -28.96 47.62 -11.84
C TRP A 94 -27.85 46.87 -11.10
N TYR A 95 -27.74 47.05 -9.77
CA TYR A 95 -26.74 46.33 -8.97
C TYR A 95 -26.90 44.81 -9.04
N GLU A 96 -28.13 44.30 -9.02
CA GLU A 96 -28.37 42.85 -9.16
C GLU A 96 -27.97 42.34 -10.56
N ARG A 97 -28.18 43.13 -11.63
CA ARG A 97 -27.66 42.78 -12.96
C ARG A 97 -26.13 42.69 -12.98
N GLN A 98 -25.44 43.64 -12.33
CA GLN A 98 -23.97 43.62 -12.28
C GLN A 98 -23.41 42.39 -11.55
N LYS A 99 -24.12 41.86 -10.55
CA LYS A 99 -23.73 40.58 -9.93
C LYS A 99 -23.75 39.43 -10.94
N GLY A 100 -24.77 39.35 -11.79
CA GLY A 100 -24.86 38.32 -12.84
C GLY A 100 -23.73 38.45 -13.87
N VAL A 101 -23.39 39.67 -14.26
CA VAL A 101 -22.25 39.95 -15.16
C VAL A 101 -20.92 39.49 -14.52
N ILE A 102 -20.68 39.85 -13.26
CA ILE A 102 -19.47 39.43 -12.53
C ILE A 102 -19.43 37.92 -12.35
N GLU A 103 -20.56 37.29 -12.01
CA GLU A 103 -20.68 35.84 -11.87
C GLU A 103 -20.25 35.14 -13.18
N ASN A 104 -20.86 35.50 -14.31
CA ASN A 104 -20.49 34.95 -15.62
C ASN A 104 -19.00 35.15 -15.95
N PHE A 105 -18.45 36.31 -15.62
CA PHE A 105 -17.02 36.57 -15.81
C PHE A 105 -16.16 35.62 -14.96
N LEU A 106 -16.50 35.45 -13.68
CA LEU A 106 -15.78 34.55 -12.77
C LEU A 106 -15.89 33.10 -13.23
N GLU A 107 -17.05 32.67 -13.72
CA GLU A 107 -17.23 31.34 -14.28
C GLU A 107 -16.31 31.07 -15.46
N ASN A 108 -16.20 32.05 -16.37
CA ASN A 108 -15.30 31.98 -17.51
C ASN A 108 -13.82 32.01 -17.08
N LYS A 109 -13.44 32.91 -16.16
CA LYS A 109 -12.07 33.05 -15.67
C LYS A 109 -11.57 31.77 -14.98
N TYR A 110 -12.43 31.11 -14.21
CA TYR A 110 -12.07 29.93 -13.43
C TYR A 110 -12.50 28.61 -14.06
N HIS A 111 -13.13 28.65 -15.24
CA HIS A 111 -13.69 27.49 -15.94
C HIS A 111 -14.58 26.62 -15.02
N LYS A 112 -15.41 27.27 -14.20
CA LYS A 112 -16.23 26.63 -13.18
C LYS A 112 -17.59 27.30 -13.09
N GLN A 113 -18.66 26.51 -13.09
CA GLN A 113 -20.03 27.01 -12.88
C GLN A 113 -20.30 27.20 -11.38
N PHE A 114 -21.04 28.25 -11.03
CA PHE A 114 -21.44 28.56 -9.66
C PHE A 114 -22.98 28.54 -9.55
N SER A 115 -23.49 28.21 -8.36
CA SER A 115 -24.93 28.23 -8.10
C SER A 115 -25.49 29.63 -7.80
N SER A 116 -24.60 30.58 -7.51
CA SER A 116 -24.94 31.98 -7.26
C SER A 116 -23.69 32.86 -7.26
N PHE A 117 -23.90 34.17 -7.48
CA PHE A 117 -22.89 35.21 -7.28
C PHE A 117 -22.13 35.10 -5.95
N ASN A 118 -22.81 34.76 -4.85
CA ASN A 118 -22.15 34.66 -3.55
C ASN A 118 -21.12 33.51 -3.51
N GLU A 119 -21.43 32.39 -4.16
CA GLU A 119 -20.49 31.26 -4.30
C GLU A 119 -19.32 31.64 -5.21
N ALA A 120 -19.60 32.29 -6.34
CA ALA A 120 -18.56 32.79 -7.26
C ALA A 120 -17.61 33.78 -6.56
N LYS A 121 -18.18 34.73 -5.80
CA LYS A 121 -17.43 35.69 -4.99
C LYS A 121 -16.56 35.02 -3.93
N ASP A 122 -17.12 34.06 -3.18
CA ASP A 122 -16.37 33.34 -2.14
C ASP A 122 -15.20 32.55 -2.74
N TYR A 123 -15.39 32.01 -3.93
CA TYR A 123 -14.34 31.36 -4.70
C TYR A 123 -13.26 32.37 -5.09
N ALA A 124 -13.62 33.49 -5.72
CA ALA A 124 -12.67 34.55 -6.10
C ALA A 124 -11.86 35.09 -4.90
N PHE A 125 -12.51 35.27 -3.74
CA PHE A 125 -11.84 35.69 -2.50
C PHE A 125 -10.83 34.67 -2.00
N SER A 126 -11.13 33.38 -2.15
CA SER A 126 -10.24 32.29 -1.77
C SER A 126 -9.04 32.21 -2.71
N GLU A 127 -9.28 32.32 -4.02
CA GLU A 127 -8.25 32.30 -5.07
C GLU A 127 -7.27 33.47 -4.92
N PHE A 128 -7.78 34.67 -4.63
CA PHE A 128 -6.94 35.85 -4.37
C PHE A 128 -5.90 35.60 -3.27
N GLU A 129 -6.22 34.79 -2.25
CA GLU A 129 -5.31 34.52 -1.14
C GLU A 129 -4.33 33.35 -1.39
N VAL A 130 -4.41 32.66 -2.53
CA VAL A 130 -3.54 31.50 -2.82
C VAL A 130 -2.07 31.90 -2.81
N LYS A 131 -1.72 33.02 -3.48
CA LYS A 131 -0.33 33.52 -3.50
C LYS A 131 0.14 33.95 -2.10
N ASN A 132 -0.70 34.65 -1.34
CA ASN A 132 -0.38 35.06 0.02
C ASN A 132 -0.20 33.86 0.97
N LYS A 133 -0.98 32.80 0.81
CA LYS A 133 -0.81 31.53 1.55
C LYS A 133 0.50 30.84 1.18
N THR A 134 0.82 30.79 -0.11
CA THR A 134 2.09 30.22 -0.61
C THR A 134 3.29 30.91 0.04
N ILE A 135 3.21 32.23 0.24
CA ILE A 135 4.29 33.03 0.84
C ILE A 135 4.30 32.90 2.37
N ASN A 136 3.14 33.03 3.04
CA ASN A 136 3.08 33.23 4.49
C ASN A 136 2.70 31.98 5.29
N VAL A 137 2.09 30.97 4.68
CA VAL A 137 1.58 29.76 5.36
C VAL A 137 2.41 28.53 5.01
N ASP A 138 2.68 28.31 3.73
CA ASP A 138 3.35 27.08 3.27
C ASP A 138 4.75 26.87 3.87
N PRO A 139 5.61 27.91 4.03
CA PRO A 139 6.91 27.74 4.69
C PRO A 139 6.77 27.27 6.14
N ILE A 140 5.76 27.77 6.86
CA ILE A 140 5.48 27.37 8.24
C ILE A 140 5.03 25.92 8.27
N VAL A 141 4.06 25.55 7.42
CA VAL A 141 3.52 24.18 7.34
C VAL A 141 4.62 23.19 6.97
N SER A 142 5.46 23.51 5.97
CA SER A 142 6.59 22.69 5.53
C SER A 142 7.61 22.50 6.66
N THR A 143 8.01 23.59 7.33
CA THR A 143 8.96 23.55 8.45
C THR A 143 8.41 22.70 9.61
N LYS A 144 7.14 22.90 9.98
CA LYS A 144 6.50 22.12 11.05
C LYS A 144 6.32 20.65 10.67
N ASN A 145 6.04 20.34 9.41
CA ASN A 145 5.94 18.98 8.91
C ASN A 145 7.29 18.24 9.02
N SER A 146 8.36 18.84 8.54
CA SER A 146 9.72 18.29 8.61
C SER A 146 10.18 18.08 10.04
N ASP A 147 9.98 19.09 10.91
CA ASP A 147 10.32 18.98 12.33
C ASP A 147 9.52 17.88 13.04
N ARG A 148 8.20 17.81 12.77
CA ARG A 148 7.33 16.76 13.29
C ARG A 148 7.83 15.36 12.92
N ILE A 149 8.16 15.12 11.65
CA ILE A 149 8.63 13.80 11.19
C ILE A 149 9.90 13.40 11.93
N ARG A 150 10.89 14.31 11.98
CA ARG A 150 12.15 14.10 12.72
C ARG A 150 11.91 13.79 14.19
N ARG A 151 11.04 14.55 14.85
CA ARG A 151 10.72 14.36 16.28
C ARG A 151 9.93 13.08 16.53
N ALA A 152 9.04 12.69 15.62
CA ALA A 152 8.29 11.44 15.72
C ALA A 152 9.22 10.22 15.70
N LEU A 153 10.28 10.26 14.88
CA LEU A 153 11.32 9.23 14.87
C LEU A 153 12.10 9.22 16.19
N LYS A 154 12.60 10.38 16.64
CA LYS A 154 13.32 10.49 17.94
C LYS A 154 12.46 10.02 19.11
N LYS A 155 11.17 10.36 19.14
CA LYS A 155 10.21 9.90 20.16
C LYS A 155 10.17 8.37 20.27
N LYS A 156 10.14 7.66 19.13
CA LYS A 156 10.15 6.18 19.09
C LYS A 156 11.46 5.59 19.60
N VAL A 157 12.59 6.19 19.23
CA VAL A 157 13.91 5.75 19.70
C VAL A 157 14.05 5.98 21.20
N HIS A 158 13.67 7.16 21.69
CA HIS A 158 13.84 7.51 23.10
C HIS A 158 12.95 6.70 24.02
N ILE A 159 11.68 6.42 23.65
CA ILE A 159 10.83 5.58 24.52
C ILE A 159 11.38 4.16 24.64
N LYS A 160 12.02 3.66 23.59
CA LYS A 160 12.71 2.37 23.60
C LYS A 160 13.95 2.38 24.47
N GLY A 161 14.77 3.43 24.37
CA GLY A 161 15.92 3.61 25.27
C GLY A 161 15.51 3.74 26.74
N LEU A 162 14.38 4.41 27.03
CA LEU A 162 13.83 4.47 28.39
C LEU A 162 13.42 3.08 28.90
N LYS A 163 12.85 2.23 28.03
CA LYS A 163 12.56 0.84 28.36
C LYS A 163 13.82 0.02 28.61
N ALA A 164 14.82 0.15 27.74
CA ALA A 164 16.09 -0.56 27.86
C ALA A 164 16.82 -0.20 29.17
N LEU A 165 16.84 1.09 29.54
CA LEU A 165 17.36 1.55 30.83
C LEU A 165 16.57 1.02 32.03
N LYS A 166 15.25 0.88 31.92
CA LYS A 166 14.43 0.28 32.98
C LYS A 166 14.75 -1.20 33.19
N ILE A 167 14.98 -1.94 32.11
CA ILE A 167 15.46 -3.32 32.17
C ILE A 167 16.84 -3.36 32.81
N ARG A 168 17.75 -2.48 32.37
CA ARG A 168 19.10 -2.41 32.91
C ARG A 168 19.14 -2.07 34.40
N GLU A 169 18.28 -1.15 34.84
CA GLU A 169 18.09 -0.81 36.25
C GLU A 169 17.68 -2.05 37.07
N ALA A 170 16.75 -2.87 36.54
CA ALA A 170 16.31 -4.10 37.19
C ALA A 170 17.41 -5.17 37.24
N GLU A 171 18.19 -5.34 36.17
CA GLU A 171 19.32 -6.27 36.13
C GLU A 171 20.39 -5.94 37.18
N ILE A 172 20.76 -4.66 37.30
CA ILE A 172 21.74 -4.21 38.29
C ILE A 172 21.20 -4.44 39.70
N LYS A 173 19.92 -4.14 39.95
CA LYS A 173 19.26 -4.43 41.24
C LYS A 173 19.18 -5.91 41.57
N ALA A 174 19.13 -6.77 40.55
CA ALA A 174 19.18 -8.22 40.68
C ALA A 174 20.62 -8.79 40.78
N GLY A 175 21.65 -7.93 40.81
CA GLY A 175 23.06 -8.34 40.92
C GLY A 175 23.76 -8.63 39.59
N ASN A 176 23.08 -8.52 38.45
CA ASN A 176 23.67 -8.72 37.12
C ASN A 176 24.31 -7.42 36.60
N THR A 177 25.56 -7.16 36.99
CA THR A 177 26.30 -5.94 36.61
C THR A 177 27.09 -6.08 35.32
N ASN A 178 27.46 -7.29 34.89
CA ASN A 178 28.42 -7.49 33.79
C ASN A 178 27.83 -8.13 32.52
N LYS A 179 26.62 -8.71 32.58
CA LYS A 179 25.99 -9.40 31.45
C LYS A 179 24.59 -8.84 31.17
N PRO A 180 24.46 -7.56 30.79
CA PRO A 180 23.15 -7.01 30.46
C PRO A 180 22.51 -7.77 29.29
N LEU A 181 21.18 -7.79 29.25
CA LEU A 181 20.42 -8.41 28.17
C LEU A 181 20.64 -7.70 26.82
N TYR A 182 20.94 -6.40 26.85
CA TYR A 182 21.17 -5.57 25.67
C TYR A 182 22.52 -4.83 25.76
N PRO A 183 23.67 -5.52 25.70
CA PRO A 183 24.98 -4.95 26.01
C PRO A 183 25.36 -3.76 25.12
N ASP A 184 25.11 -3.88 23.82
CA ASP A 184 25.51 -2.89 22.81
C ASP A 184 24.40 -1.88 22.49
N PHE A 185 23.26 -1.94 23.20
CA PHE A 185 22.23 -0.92 23.03
C PHE A 185 22.74 0.42 23.55
N GLU A 186 22.80 1.43 22.70
CA GLU A 186 23.27 2.75 23.09
C GLU A 186 22.13 3.67 23.53
N VAL A 187 22.34 4.33 24.67
CA VAL A 187 21.51 5.45 25.09
C VAL A 187 22.38 6.70 25.13
N ASN A 188 22.08 7.65 24.24
CA ASN A 188 22.86 8.88 24.07
C ASN A 188 24.35 8.59 23.80
N GLY A 189 24.65 7.58 22.97
CA GLY A 189 26.02 7.17 22.65
C GLY A 189 26.72 6.35 23.73
N THR A 190 26.04 6.01 24.83
CA THR A 190 26.59 5.14 25.88
C THR A 190 25.96 3.74 25.79
N PRO A 191 26.74 2.70 25.46
CA PRO A 191 26.30 1.31 25.51
C PRO A 191 25.83 0.90 26.92
N LEU A 192 24.75 0.12 27.05
CA LEU A 192 24.24 -0.32 28.36
C LEU A 192 25.24 -1.19 29.13
N LYS A 193 26.14 -1.93 28.46
CA LYS A 193 27.24 -2.66 29.11
C LYS A 193 28.19 -1.76 29.91
N ASN A 194 28.26 -0.48 29.56
CA ASN A 194 29.07 0.51 30.28
C ASN A 194 28.32 1.08 31.50
N LEU A 195 27.00 0.89 31.59
CA LEU A 195 26.19 1.32 32.73
C LEU A 195 26.16 0.22 33.79
N LYS A 196 27.09 0.30 34.76
CA LYS A 196 27.29 -0.72 35.80
C LYS A 196 26.65 -0.40 37.16
N SER A 197 26.09 0.80 37.34
CA SER A 197 25.45 1.23 38.59
C SER A 197 24.05 1.83 38.36
N THR A 198 23.19 1.75 39.38
CA THR A 198 21.85 2.36 39.36
C THR A 198 21.91 3.88 39.22
N ALA A 199 22.93 4.53 39.78
CA ALA A 199 23.16 5.97 39.63
C ALA A 199 23.45 6.34 38.17
N ALA A 200 24.34 5.60 37.49
CA ALA A 200 24.65 5.84 36.08
C ALA A 200 23.42 5.64 35.18
N VAL A 201 22.63 4.59 35.44
CA VAL A 201 21.37 4.33 34.74
C VAL A 201 20.35 5.45 34.98
N THR A 202 20.23 5.95 36.21
CA THR A 202 19.30 7.04 36.57
C THR A 202 19.66 8.34 35.85
N THR A 203 20.95 8.70 35.77
CA THR A 203 21.42 9.87 35.03
C THR A 203 21.10 9.74 33.54
N ALA A 204 21.42 8.60 32.93
CA ALA A 204 21.10 8.34 31.52
C ALA A 204 19.58 8.39 31.27
N TYR A 205 18.79 7.85 32.18
CA TYR A 205 17.33 7.87 32.12
C TYR A 205 16.75 9.27 32.18
N ASN A 206 17.18 10.11 33.11
CA ASN A 206 16.69 11.48 33.24
C ASN A 206 17.03 12.34 32.01
N ASN A 207 18.24 12.19 31.47
CA ASN A 207 18.66 12.87 30.25
C ASN A 207 17.78 12.47 29.05
N LEU A 208 17.60 11.17 28.84
CA LEU A 208 16.76 10.66 27.76
C LEU A 208 15.28 11.03 27.94
N LEU A 209 14.79 11.05 29.18
CA LEU A 209 13.43 11.45 29.51
C LEU A 209 13.15 12.90 29.11
N ASN A 210 14.07 13.82 29.41
CA ASN A 210 13.92 15.22 29.02
C ASN A 210 13.84 15.36 27.51
N GLN A 211 14.69 14.65 26.76
CA GLN A 211 14.63 14.65 25.29
C GLN A 211 13.37 13.99 24.75
N PHE A 212 12.90 12.89 25.35
CA PHE A 212 11.64 12.25 24.99
C PHE A 212 10.46 13.21 25.17
N VAL A 213 10.39 13.90 26.32
CA VAL A 213 9.35 14.89 26.62
C VAL A 213 9.39 16.01 25.58
N ASP A 214 10.56 16.62 25.34
CA ASP A 214 10.73 17.72 24.38
C ASP A 214 10.24 17.34 22.98
N ASN A 215 10.69 16.19 22.48
CA ASN A 215 10.29 15.71 21.18
C ASN A 215 8.79 15.39 21.13
N THR A 216 8.21 14.83 22.20
CA THR A 216 6.80 14.43 22.21
C THR A 216 5.85 15.61 22.14
N TRP A 217 6.08 16.67 22.92
CA TRP A 217 5.16 17.81 22.90
C TRP A 217 5.36 18.69 21.67
N LYS A 218 6.59 18.90 21.19
CA LYS A 218 6.84 19.69 19.97
C LYS A 218 6.34 18.98 18.71
N GLU A 219 6.39 17.65 18.67
CA GLU A 219 5.80 16.85 17.59
C GLU A 219 4.27 17.02 17.54
N PHE A 220 3.62 17.03 18.71
CA PHE A 220 2.20 17.34 18.81
C PHE A 220 1.88 18.78 18.38
N GLU A 221 2.64 19.76 18.87
CA GLU A 221 2.46 21.17 18.50
C GLU A 221 2.58 21.38 16.99
N GLY A 222 3.58 20.76 16.35
CA GLY A 222 3.73 20.80 14.89
C GLY A 222 2.50 20.28 14.15
N ARG A 223 1.93 19.13 14.59
CA ARG A 223 0.65 18.64 14.04
C ARG A 223 -0.49 19.62 14.24
N HIS A 224 -0.61 20.18 15.43
CA HIS A 224 -1.68 21.11 15.77
C HIS A 224 -1.61 22.38 14.92
N ILE A 225 -0.43 22.98 14.77
CA ILE A 225 -0.21 24.16 13.93
C ILE A 225 -0.62 23.88 12.48
N MET A 226 -0.22 22.74 11.91
CA MET A 226 -0.63 22.35 10.56
C MET A 226 -2.16 22.18 10.44
N LYS A 227 -2.80 21.60 11.45
CA LYS A 227 -4.26 21.41 11.48
C LYS A 227 -5.00 22.75 11.52
N ILE A 228 -4.58 23.69 12.38
CA ILE A 228 -5.24 25.00 12.47
C ILE A 228 -5.03 25.82 11.20
N LEU A 229 -3.86 25.74 10.56
CA LEU A 229 -3.54 26.43 9.30
C LEU A 229 -4.19 25.79 8.06
N GLY A 230 -4.93 24.68 8.21
CA GLY A 230 -5.70 24.04 7.14
C GLY A 230 -7.08 24.66 6.93
N LEU A 231 -8.10 23.82 6.84
CA LEU A 231 -9.50 24.24 6.65
C LEU A 231 -10.00 25.30 7.64
N PRO A 232 -9.71 25.23 8.96
CA PRO A 232 -10.17 26.24 9.91
C PRO A 232 -9.62 27.64 9.59
N PHE A 233 -8.35 27.75 9.20
CA PHE A 233 -7.74 29.00 8.79
C PHE A 233 -8.34 29.52 7.49
N ASN A 234 -8.52 28.65 6.48
CA ASN A 234 -9.16 29.03 5.21
C ASN A 234 -10.57 29.62 5.43
N ASN A 235 -11.38 28.96 6.26
CA ASN A 235 -12.72 29.46 6.60
C ASN A 235 -12.65 30.80 7.35
N LYS A 236 -11.67 30.98 8.24
CA LYS A 236 -11.48 32.25 8.95
C LYS A 236 -11.09 33.38 8.01
N VAL A 237 -10.17 33.13 7.08
CA VAL A 237 -9.74 34.10 6.06
C VAL A 237 -10.91 34.53 5.19
N LEU A 238 -11.68 33.55 4.66
CA LEU A 238 -12.87 33.83 3.85
C LEU A 238 -13.91 34.65 4.64
N LYS A 239 -14.17 34.26 5.90
CA LYS A 239 -15.08 35.01 6.77
C LYS A 239 -14.59 36.44 7.02
N THR A 240 -13.29 36.66 7.22
CA THR A 240 -12.71 38.00 7.39
C THR A 240 -12.96 38.85 6.13
N LYS A 241 -12.73 38.31 4.93
CA LYS A 241 -13.04 39.01 3.68
C LYS A 241 -14.52 39.30 3.50
N ASN A 242 -15.37 38.32 3.78
CA ASN A 242 -16.82 38.49 3.67
C ASN A 242 -17.36 39.52 4.65
N ASN A 243 -16.80 39.60 5.86
CA ASN A 243 -17.15 40.65 6.82
C ASN A 243 -16.76 42.04 6.29
N TYR A 244 -15.56 42.19 5.72
CA TYR A 244 -15.15 43.46 5.11
C TYR A 244 -16.05 43.81 3.93
N TYR A 245 -16.25 42.89 2.98
CA TYR A 245 -17.16 43.07 1.86
C TYR A 245 -18.58 43.44 2.31
N GLY A 246 -19.10 42.77 3.36
CA GLY A 246 -20.42 43.05 3.93
C GLY A 246 -20.55 44.46 4.47
N SER A 247 -19.48 45.03 5.02
CA SER A 247 -19.44 46.39 5.57
C SER A 247 -19.41 47.50 4.51
N LEU A 248 -19.12 47.15 3.25
CA LEU A 248 -19.05 48.10 2.15
C LEU A 248 -20.43 48.50 1.62
N GLY A 249 -20.54 49.75 1.17
CA GLY A 249 -21.68 50.23 0.38
C GLY A 249 -21.78 49.53 -0.97
N THR A 250 -22.92 49.67 -1.65
CA THR A 250 -23.20 49.00 -2.94
C THR A 250 -22.12 49.25 -3.99
N TRP A 251 -21.67 50.51 -4.13
CA TRP A 251 -20.63 50.89 -5.07
C TRP A 251 -19.25 50.33 -4.68
N ASP A 252 -18.90 50.42 -3.41
CA ASP A 252 -17.62 49.91 -2.92
C ASP A 252 -17.51 48.38 -3.03
N LYS A 253 -18.63 47.67 -2.93
CA LYS A 253 -18.69 46.22 -3.17
C LYS A 253 -18.32 45.87 -4.61
N LEU A 254 -18.88 46.63 -5.56
CA LEU A 254 -18.57 46.50 -6.97
C LEU A 254 -17.09 46.81 -7.23
N ASP A 255 -16.60 47.96 -6.76
CA ASP A 255 -15.18 48.35 -6.90
C ASP A 255 -14.22 47.31 -6.29
N PHE A 256 -14.56 46.76 -5.12
CA PHE A 256 -13.75 45.72 -4.48
C PHE A 256 -13.71 44.42 -5.29
N MET A 257 -14.81 44.05 -5.94
CA MET A 257 -14.83 42.90 -6.86
C MET A 257 -13.94 43.16 -8.08
N GLN A 258 -14.01 44.33 -8.70
CA GLN A 258 -13.12 44.69 -9.82
C GLN A 258 -11.66 44.59 -9.41
N PHE A 259 -11.32 45.20 -8.28
CA PHE A 259 -9.96 45.13 -7.75
C PHE A 259 -9.52 43.68 -7.56
N THR A 260 -10.33 42.84 -6.90
CA THR A 260 -10.01 41.43 -6.64
C THR A 260 -9.81 40.64 -7.93
N ILE A 261 -10.66 40.87 -8.93
CA ILE A 261 -10.67 40.12 -10.19
C ILE A 261 -9.50 40.50 -11.09
N HIS A 262 -9.15 41.79 -11.13
CA HIS A 262 -8.14 42.34 -12.03
C HIS A 262 -6.77 42.53 -11.37
N TYR A 263 -6.65 42.27 -10.07
CA TYR A 263 -5.40 42.44 -9.32
C TYR A 263 -4.18 41.86 -10.03
N GLU A 264 -4.25 40.58 -10.45
CA GLU A 264 -3.13 39.91 -11.12
C GLU A 264 -2.76 40.55 -12.46
N SER A 265 -3.75 40.97 -13.26
CA SER A 265 -3.49 41.68 -14.51
C SER A 265 -2.87 43.05 -14.29
N ILE A 266 -3.18 43.70 -13.17
CA ILE A 266 -2.63 45.02 -12.84
C ILE A 266 -1.19 44.90 -12.34
N ILE A 267 -0.88 43.94 -11.47
CA ILE A 267 0.47 43.77 -10.92
C ILE A 267 1.47 43.12 -11.88
N ASN A 268 1.00 42.30 -12.83
CA ASN A 268 1.87 41.57 -13.77
C ASN A 268 1.92 42.25 -15.16
N ARG A 269 1.51 43.52 -15.26
CA ARG A 269 1.49 44.24 -16.55
C ARG A 269 2.93 44.42 -17.06
N PRO A 270 3.24 44.09 -18.33
CA PRO A 270 4.57 44.28 -18.87
C PRO A 270 4.95 45.77 -18.87
N ALA A 271 6.13 46.09 -18.34
CA ALA A 271 6.69 47.43 -18.43
C ALA A 271 6.87 47.81 -19.92
N PRO A 272 6.54 49.05 -20.34
CA PRO A 272 6.40 50.26 -19.53
C PRO A 272 4.95 50.79 -19.42
N ILE A 273 3.91 49.94 -19.48
CA ILE A 273 2.51 50.42 -19.50
C ILE A 273 2.15 51.02 -18.13
N PRO A 274 1.93 52.35 -18.01
CA PRO A 274 1.62 52.98 -16.74
C PRO A 274 0.21 52.60 -16.26
N TRP A 275 0.01 52.63 -14.94
CA TRP A 275 -1.31 52.45 -14.34
C TRP A 275 -2.15 53.70 -14.56
N SER A 276 -3.42 53.51 -14.90
CA SER A 276 -4.42 54.58 -14.93
C SER A 276 -4.65 55.16 -13.53
N GLU A 277 -5.08 56.42 -13.46
CA GLU A 277 -5.41 57.08 -12.19
C GLU A 277 -6.46 56.30 -11.38
N ARG A 278 -7.38 55.62 -12.07
CA ARG A 278 -8.42 54.79 -11.46
C ARG A 278 -7.86 53.48 -10.89
N GLU A 279 -6.94 52.81 -11.60
CA GLU A 279 -6.21 51.65 -11.06
C GLU A 279 -5.46 52.04 -9.78
N ILE A 280 -4.76 53.18 -9.79
CA ILE A 280 -4.03 53.70 -8.61
C ILE A 280 -4.99 53.98 -7.44
N LYS A 281 -6.14 54.62 -7.70
CA LYS A 281 -7.16 54.88 -6.67
C LYS A 281 -7.70 53.58 -6.06
N LEU A 282 -8.03 52.57 -6.87
CA LEU A 282 -8.48 51.27 -6.38
C LEU A 282 -7.38 50.54 -5.58
N PHE A 283 -6.14 50.57 -6.06
CA PHE A 283 -4.99 50.00 -5.36
C PHE A 283 -4.80 50.63 -3.98
N ASN A 284 -4.70 51.95 -3.92
CA ASN A 284 -4.52 52.67 -2.66
C ASN A 284 -5.69 52.47 -1.69
N LYS A 285 -6.91 52.26 -2.21
CA LYS A 285 -8.11 52.05 -1.40
C LYS A 285 -8.23 50.64 -0.85
N TYR A 286 -7.90 49.61 -1.63
CA TYR A 286 -8.26 48.23 -1.32
C TYR A 286 -7.10 47.27 -1.07
N LEU A 287 -5.87 47.57 -1.47
CA LEU A 287 -4.75 46.61 -1.42
C LEU A 287 -4.56 45.98 -0.03
N ASP A 288 -4.46 46.82 1.01
CA ASP A 288 -4.26 46.37 2.39
C ASP A 288 -5.46 45.60 2.96
N LYS A 289 -6.66 45.86 2.45
CA LYS A 289 -7.90 45.21 2.89
C LYS A 289 -8.15 43.90 2.14
N ALA A 290 -7.69 43.83 0.90
CA ALA A 290 -7.79 42.66 0.06
C ALA A 290 -6.78 41.58 0.45
N ASN A 291 -5.56 41.95 0.87
CA ASN A 291 -4.53 41.03 1.35
C ASN A 291 -4.78 40.64 2.82
N THR A 292 -5.55 39.58 3.04
CA THR A 292 -5.88 39.10 4.38
C THR A 292 -4.76 38.24 4.98
N VAL A 293 -4.13 37.37 4.18
CA VAL A 293 -3.13 36.40 4.66
C VAL A 293 -1.74 37.04 4.71
N THR A 294 -1.55 38.02 5.58
CA THR A 294 -0.23 38.61 5.87
C THR A 294 0.54 37.77 6.91
N ALA A 295 1.87 37.93 6.99
CA ALA A 295 2.69 37.25 7.99
C ALA A 295 2.18 37.49 9.43
N THR A 296 1.89 38.75 9.77
CA THR A 296 1.32 39.14 11.08
C THR A 296 -0.04 38.49 11.32
N TYR A 297 -0.90 38.42 10.30
CA TYR A 297 -2.20 37.76 10.44
C TYR A 297 -2.07 36.27 10.76
N VAL A 298 -1.18 35.58 10.06
CA VAL A 298 -0.88 34.16 10.29
C VAL A 298 -0.33 33.93 11.70
N GLU A 299 0.64 34.74 12.13
CA GLU A 299 1.22 34.66 13.46
C GLU A 299 0.18 34.89 14.57
N ASN A 300 -0.64 35.93 14.43
CA ASN A 300 -1.73 36.22 15.37
C ASN A 300 -2.74 35.08 15.43
N TYR A 301 -3.07 34.47 14.29
CA TYR A 301 -3.97 33.32 14.24
C TYR A 301 -3.37 32.10 14.95
N ILE A 302 -2.10 31.78 14.73
CA ILE A 302 -1.42 30.69 15.44
C ILE A 302 -1.42 30.97 16.95
N ASN A 303 -1.06 32.19 17.36
CA ASN A 303 -0.98 32.58 18.76
C ASN A 303 -2.34 32.53 19.48
N ALA A 304 -3.43 32.89 18.80
CA ALA A 304 -4.78 32.78 19.34
C ALA A 304 -5.24 31.32 19.51
N ASN A 305 -4.70 30.39 18.71
CA ASN A 305 -5.16 29.00 18.66
C ASN A 305 -4.17 27.99 19.29
N LYS A 306 -2.97 28.41 19.70
CA LYS A 306 -1.94 27.52 20.26
C LYS A 306 -2.31 26.85 21.58
N GLU A 307 -3.20 27.46 22.37
CA GLU A 307 -3.64 26.90 23.66
C GLU A 307 -4.92 26.04 23.57
N SER A 308 -5.53 25.91 22.39
CA SER A 308 -6.78 25.15 22.21
C SER A 308 -6.60 23.63 22.39
N GLU A 309 -5.44 23.10 21.99
CA GLU A 309 -5.06 21.70 22.18
C GLU A 309 -3.58 21.65 22.62
N MET A 310 -3.26 20.89 23.67
CA MET A 310 -1.88 20.66 24.10
C MET A 310 -1.64 19.18 24.37
N SER A 311 -0.42 18.72 24.10
CA SER A 311 0.06 17.41 24.54
C SER A 311 0.09 17.33 26.07
N LEU A 312 -0.23 16.16 26.64
CA LEU A 312 -0.03 15.90 28.07
C LEU A 312 1.44 16.14 28.51
N PHE A 313 2.39 15.98 27.60
CA PHE A 313 3.81 16.22 27.86
C PHE A 313 4.22 17.70 27.75
N HIS A 314 3.30 18.58 27.32
CA HIS A 314 3.55 20.02 27.22
C HIS A 314 3.75 20.65 28.61
N PRO A 315 4.72 21.57 28.80
CA PRO A 315 4.97 22.21 30.09
C PRO A 315 3.76 22.92 30.70
N ASN A 316 2.88 23.47 29.84
CA ASN A 316 1.69 24.23 30.26
C ASN A 316 0.38 23.42 30.24
N TYR A 317 0.42 22.10 30.06
CA TYR A 317 -0.81 21.29 30.04
C TYR A 317 -1.61 21.40 31.36
N TRP A 318 -0.95 21.73 32.48
CA TRP A 318 -1.63 22.05 33.74
C TRP A 318 -2.66 23.18 33.60
N LYS A 319 -2.52 24.12 32.65
CA LYS A 319 -3.53 25.17 32.39
C LYS A 319 -4.84 24.59 31.86
N ILE A 320 -4.79 23.54 31.04
CA ILE A 320 -5.98 22.84 30.54
C ILE A 320 -6.68 22.15 31.71
N ILE A 321 -5.93 21.45 32.56
CA ILE A 321 -6.46 20.82 33.78
C ILE A 321 -7.06 21.87 34.71
N TRP A 322 -6.39 23.00 34.90
CA TRP A 322 -6.84 24.10 35.75
C TRP A 322 -8.18 24.68 35.30
N LYS A 323 -8.35 24.94 33.99
CA LYS A 323 -9.62 25.39 33.42
C LYS A 323 -10.71 24.33 33.51
N ARG A 324 -10.40 23.08 33.14
CA ARG A 324 -11.38 21.98 33.02
C ARG A 324 -11.83 21.43 34.38
N ASP A 325 -10.89 21.12 35.25
CA ASP A 325 -11.15 20.38 36.50
C ASP A 325 -11.35 21.32 37.70
N TYR A 326 -10.82 22.55 37.62
CA TYR A 326 -10.85 23.52 38.73
C TYR A 326 -11.52 24.84 38.35
N LYS A 327 -12.20 24.92 37.19
CA LYS A 327 -12.94 26.09 36.70
C LYS A 327 -12.13 27.40 36.69
N GLY A 328 -10.80 27.31 36.55
CA GLY A 328 -9.93 28.49 36.57
C GLY A 328 -9.76 29.13 37.96
N ASN A 329 -9.99 28.41 39.05
CA ASN A 329 -9.79 28.94 40.40
C ASN A 329 -8.29 29.20 40.68
N PRO A 330 -7.84 30.46 40.91
CA PRO A 330 -6.43 30.80 41.15
C PRO A 330 -5.77 30.02 42.28
N PHE A 331 -6.52 29.64 43.32
CA PHE A 331 -6.03 28.88 44.47
C PHE A 331 -5.77 27.40 44.15
N SER A 332 -6.28 26.89 43.04
CA SER A 332 -6.12 25.49 42.62
C SER A 332 -4.96 25.25 41.63
N THR A 333 -4.14 26.27 41.36
CA THR A 333 -3.00 26.15 40.41
C THR A 333 -1.99 25.09 40.83
N LYS A 334 -1.67 25.00 42.13
CA LYS A 334 -0.79 23.96 42.70
C LYS A 334 -1.37 22.55 42.51
N ALA A 335 -2.67 22.39 42.78
CA ALA A 335 -3.37 21.12 42.59
C ALA A 335 -3.37 20.68 41.11
N ALA A 336 -3.62 21.62 40.19
CA ALA A 336 -3.57 21.35 38.75
C ALA A 336 -2.17 20.93 38.26
N LYS A 337 -1.10 21.60 38.73
CA LYS A 337 0.29 21.22 38.43
C LYS A 337 0.63 19.83 38.98
N ASN A 338 0.19 19.50 40.19
CA ASN A 338 0.40 18.17 40.77
C ASN A 338 -0.32 17.08 39.97
N LYS A 339 -1.59 17.32 39.60
CA LYS A 339 -2.37 16.41 38.77
C LYS A 339 -1.75 16.22 37.38
N HIS A 340 -1.21 17.29 36.78
CA HIS A 340 -0.46 17.21 35.53
C HIS A 340 0.75 16.27 35.64
N GLN A 341 1.56 16.40 36.70
CA GLN A 341 2.72 15.53 36.92
C GLN A 341 2.31 14.05 37.12
N GLN A 342 1.23 13.80 37.85
CA GLN A 342 0.69 12.44 38.03
C GLN A 342 0.27 11.80 36.70
N LEU A 343 -0.51 12.53 35.89
CA LEU A 343 -0.95 12.06 34.58
C LEU A 343 0.24 11.82 33.63
N LYS A 344 1.21 12.76 33.61
CA LYS A 344 2.44 12.62 32.82
C LYS A 344 3.22 11.36 33.19
N ARG A 345 3.37 11.07 34.49
CA ARG A 345 4.05 9.84 34.97
C ARG A 345 3.27 8.58 34.59
N LYS A 346 1.94 8.56 34.77
CA LYS A 346 1.09 7.42 34.41
C LYS A 346 1.20 7.10 32.92
N GLU A 347 1.12 8.13 32.07
CA GLU A 347 1.23 7.97 30.63
C GLU A 347 2.62 7.52 30.20
N LEU A 348 3.68 8.08 30.79
CA LEU A 348 5.05 7.62 30.55
C LEU A 348 5.21 6.13 30.87
N SER A 349 4.74 5.69 32.04
CA SER A 349 4.80 4.28 32.44
C SER A 349 4.04 3.37 31.47
N ARG A 350 2.87 3.80 30.99
CA ARG A 350 2.08 3.08 29.98
C ARG A 350 2.83 2.96 28.65
N LEU A 351 3.47 4.04 28.20
CA LEU A 351 4.24 4.05 26.96
C LEU A 351 5.50 3.16 27.06
N ILE A 352 6.21 3.21 28.19
CA ILE A 352 7.37 2.33 28.42
C ILE A 352 6.93 0.86 28.45
N SER A 353 5.88 0.51 29.18
CA SER A 353 5.44 -0.89 29.31
C SER A 353 4.95 -1.47 27.98
N SER A 354 4.22 -0.68 27.19
CA SER A 354 3.70 -1.09 25.87
C SER A 354 4.74 -1.10 24.74
N THR A 355 5.90 -0.48 24.92
CA THR A 355 6.97 -0.49 23.91
C THR A 355 7.58 -1.89 23.84
N THR A 356 7.68 -2.52 22.67
CA THR A 356 8.33 -3.84 22.53
C THR A 356 9.86 -3.71 22.49
N MET A 357 10.57 -4.72 23.02
CA MET A 357 12.01 -4.92 22.83
C MET A 357 12.19 -6.16 21.95
N ASN A 358 13.06 -6.10 20.93
CA ASN A 358 13.43 -7.28 20.13
C ASN A 358 14.70 -7.92 20.71
N ALA A 359 15.14 -9.06 20.18
CA ALA A 359 16.21 -9.86 20.77
C ALA A 359 17.59 -9.16 20.80
N THR A 360 17.88 -8.26 19.85
CA THR A 360 19.13 -7.46 19.81
C THR A 360 18.91 -6.06 19.23
N PHE A 361 19.87 -5.15 19.45
CA PHE A 361 19.89 -3.81 18.85
C PHE A 361 19.96 -3.86 17.32
N THR A 362 20.72 -4.81 16.79
CA THR A 362 20.80 -5.08 15.36
C THR A 362 19.42 -5.35 14.76
N ILE A 363 18.61 -6.17 15.44
CA ILE A 363 17.24 -6.47 15.01
C ILE A 363 16.36 -5.22 15.11
N ASP A 364 16.53 -4.41 16.14
CA ASP A 364 15.81 -3.14 16.30
C ASP A 364 16.11 -2.13 15.19
N TYR A 365 17.38 -2.02 14.81
CA TYR A 365 17.84 -1.22 13.69
C TYR A 365 17.25 -1.72 12.37
N LEU A 366 17.34 -3.03 12.10
CA LEU A 366 16.79 -3.65 10.90
C LEU A 366 15.28 -3.48 10.79
N VAL A 367 14.54 -3.68 11.88
CA VAL A 367 13.08 -3.50 11.92
C VAL A 367 12.69 -2.07 11.58
N SER A 368 13.44 -1.09 12.09
CA SER A 368 13.22 0.33 11.79
C SER A 368 13.60 0.67 10.33
N LEU A 369 14.80 0.29 9.91
CA LEU A 369 15.35 0.58 8.60
C LEU A 369 14.52 -0.06 7.48
N LEU A 370 14.23 -1.35 7.63
CA LEU A 370 13.46 -2.14 6.67
C LEU A 370 11.95 -2.01 6.87
N LYS A 371 11.48 -1.24 7.85
CA LYS A 371 10.04 -1.05 8.13
C LYS A 371 9.30 -2.40 8.28
N ILE A 372 9.90 -3.33 9.00
CA ILE A 372 9.33 -4.67 9.22
C ILE A 372 8.10 -4.53 10.11
N THR A 373 6.94 -4.91 9.59
CA THR A 373 5.66 -4.92 10.31
C THR A 373 5.08 -6.31 10.47
N ASP A 374 5.61 -7.28 9.73
CA ASP A 374 5.16 -8.66 9.77
C ASP A 374 5.68 -9.37 11.03
N LYS A 375 4.76 -10.04 11.75
CA LYS A 375 5.07 -10.66 13.03
C LYS A 375 6.00 -11.86 12.89
N ASP A 376 5.87 -12.63 11.81
CA ASP A 376 6.69 -13.81 11.58
C ASP A 376 8.11 -13.43 11.12
N GLN A 377 8.25 -12.36 10.33
CA GLN A 377 9.56 -11.75 10.02
C GLN A 377 10.27 -11.25 11.27
N LEU A 378 9.54 -10.54 12.14
CA LEU A 378 10.09 -10.06 13.39
C LEU A 378 10.51 -11.21 14.31
N GLN A 379 9.66 -12.24 14.42
CA GLN A 379 9.98 -13.41 15.24
C GLN A 379 11.18 -14.17 14.68
N TRP A 380 11.25 -14.37 13.36
CA TRP A 380 12.38 -15.06 12.75
C TRP A 380 13.71 -14.33 12.99
N LEU A 381 13.73 -13.00 12.88
CA LEU A 381 14.90 -12.19 13.25
C LEU A 381 15.28 -12.36 14.72
N ASN A 382 14.29 -12.35 15.62
CA ASN A 382 14.52 -12.58 17.04
C ASN A 382 15.11 -13.96 17.33
N ASP A 383 14.70 -14.97 16.56
CA ASP A 383 15.19 -16.34 16.70
C ASP A 383 16.59 -16.53 16.07
N HIS A 384 17.04 -15.62 15.18
CA HIS A 384 18.32 -15.71 14.45
C HIS A 384 19.12 -14.40 14.55
N PRO A 385 19.58 -13.98 15.75
CA PRO A 385 20.23 -12.70 15.94
C PRO A 385 21.54 -12.53 15.14
N SER A 386 22.30 -13.60 14.92
CA SER A 386 23.53 -13.58 14.11
C SER A 386 23.28 -13.22 12.65
N LYS A 387 22.14 -13.65 12.08
CA LYS A 387 21.71 -13.23 10.74
C LYS A 387 21.35 -11.75 10.70
N GLY A 388 20.83 -11.22 11.80
CA GLY A 388 20.69 -9.78 11.96
C GLY A 388 22.03 -9.05 11.78
N ASP A 389 23.09 -9.54 12.42
CA ASP A 389 24.41 -8.89 12.36
C ASP A 389 25.00 -8.92 10.94
N GLU A 390 24.82 -10.04 10.24
CA GLU A 390 25.19 -10.21 8.83
C GLU A 390 24.48 -9.18 7.93
N PHE A 391 23.16 -9.01 8.08
CA PHE A 391 22.40 -8.03 7.31
C PHE A 391 22.85 -6.59 7.55
N VAL A 392 23.20 -6.24 8.79
CA VAL A 392 23.70 -4.88 9.09
C VAL A 392 25.07 -4.64 8.46
N LYS A 393 25.94 -5.66 8.46
CA LYS A 393 27.23 -5.61 7.78
C LYS A 393 27.04 -5.39 6.27
N GLU A 394 26.16 -6.17 5.63
CA GLU A 394 25.85 -6.06 4.19
C GLU A 394 25.34 -4.66 3.81
N ILE A 395 24.42 -4.09 4.60
CA ILE A 395 23.91 -2.73 4.39
C ILE A 395 25.03 -1.68 4.54
N SER A 396 25.96 -1.89 5.48
CA SER A 396 27.05 -0.95 5.72
C SER A 396 28.09 -0.98 4.60
N GLU A 397 28.43 -2.18 4.08
CA GLU A 397 29.29 -2.35 2.92
C GLU A 397 28.65 -1.75 1.65
N ALA A 398 27.33 -1.91 1.48
CA ALA A 398 26.61 -1.28 0.38
C ALA A 398 26.64 0.24 0.43
N LYS A 399 26.48 0.84 1.62
CA LYS A 399 26.63 2.30 1.81
C LYS A 399 28.04 2.80 1.51
N GLN A 400 29.06 2.03 1.88
CA GLN A 400 30.44 2.39 1.59
C GLN A 400 30.67 2.39 0.07
N LYS A 401 30.18 1.37 -0.64
CA LYS A 401 30.22 1.33 -2.11
C LYS A 401 29.52 2.52 -2.76
N ASP A 402 28.37 2.91 -2.22
CA ASP A 402 27.65 4.09 -2.70
C ASP A 402 28.43 5.40 -2.46
N ALA A 403 29.14 5.51 -1.33
CA ALA A 403 29.98 6.66 -0.99
C ALA A 403 31.27 6.74 -1.82
N ASP A 404 31.82 5.58 -2.20
CA ASP A 404 33.05 5.47 -2.99
C ASP A 404 32.80 5.65 -4.50
N MET A 405 31.54 5.74 -4.94
CA MET A 405 31.23 6.02 -6.34
C MET A 405 31.62 7.46 -6.71
N PRO A 406 32.27 7.66 -7.87
CA PRO A 406 32.58 9.00 -8.35
C PRO A 406 31.29 9.79 -8.60
N PRO A 407 31.33 11.14 -8.45
CA PRO A 407 30.17 11.98 -8.71
C PRO A 407 29.68 11.80 -10.16
N PRO A 408 28.35 11.90 -10.40
CA PRO A 408 27.79 11.76 -11.74
C PRO A 408 28.48 12.69 -12.75
N ILE A 409 28.98 12.11 -13.85
CA ILE A 409 29.47 12.90 -14.98
C ILE A 409 28.25 13.58 -15.63
N PRO A 410 28.25 14.91 -15.80
CA PRO A 410 27.14 15.61 -16.44
C PRO A 410 26.89 15.06 -17.85
N GLY A 411 25.69 14.49 -18.07
CA GLY A 411 25.26 13.97 -19.37
C GLY A 411 25.20 12.44 -19.49
N GLU A 412 25.71 11.69 -18.51
CA GLU A 412 25.56 10.23 -18.45
C GLU A 412 24.43 9.79 -17.52
N LEU A 413 23.84 8.63 -17.81
CA LEU A 413 22.82 7.98 -16.99
C LEU A 413 23.44 7.57 -15.65
N SER A 414 23.28 8.40 -14.62
CA SER A 414 23.81 8.11 -13.29
C SER A 414 22.85 7.25 -12.48
N PHE A 415 23.38 6.27 -11.75
CA PHE A 415 22.62 5.56 -10.73
C PHE A 415 22.21 6.52 -9.60
N PRO A 416 21.11 6.23 -8.89
CA PRO A 416 20.80 6.93 -7.64
C PRO A 416 21.99 6.85 -6.67
N PRO A 417 22.25 7.90 -5.86
CA PRO A 417 23.35 7.90 -4.90
C PRO A 417 23.30 6.80 -3.82
N ASP A 418 22.21 6.03 -3.74
CA ASP A 418 21.98 4.96 -2.77
C ASP A 418 21.64 3.62 -3.44
N HIS A 419 22.06 3.42 -4.69
CA HIS A 419 21.69 2.26 -5.50
C HIS A 419 22.07 0.91 -4.84
N HIS A 420 23.31 0.77 -4.37
CA HIS A 420 23.76 -0.49 -3.74
C HIS A 420 23.03 -0.71 -2.41
N GLN A 421 22.80 0.36 -1.64
CA GLN A 421 22.03 0.29 -0.41
C GLN A 421 20.59 -0.21 -0.67
N GLN A 422 19.95 0.22 -1.76
CA GLN A 422 18.59 -0.24 -2.11
C GLN A 422 18.56 -1.72 -2.53
N LEU A 423 19.56 -2.18 -3.28
CA LEU A 423 19.70 -3.59 -3.68
C LEU A 423 19.90 -4.50 -2.46
N ALA A 424 20.84 -4.17 -1.57
CA ALA A 424 21.07 -4.93 -0.34
C ALA A 424 19.80 -5.00 0.53
N GLN A 425 19.07 -3.88 0.65
CA GLN A 425 17.78 -3.90 1.36
C GLN A 425 16.73 -4.80 0.70
N TRP A 426 16.73 -4.92 -0.63
CA TRP A 426 15.80 -5.78 -1.36
C TRP A 426 16.13 -7.27 -1.14
N ASP A 427 17.41 -7.63 -1.22
CA ASP A 427 17.89 -8.99 -0.97
C ASP A 427 17.58 -9.43 0.46
N ILE A 428 17.90 -8.59 1.44
CA ILE A 428 17.62 -8.84 2.86
C ILE A 428 16.11 -9.00 3.11
N ARG A 429 15.26 -8.16 2.50
CA ARG A 429 13.79 -8.30 2.62
C ARG A 429 13.30 -9.64 2.06
N THR A 430 13.92 -10.11 0.99
CA THR A 430 13.60 -11.38 0.36
C THR A 430 14.02 -12.54 1.26
N GLU A 431 15.22 -12.50 1.82
CA GLU A 431 15.70 -13.51 2.78
C GLU A 431 14.84 -13.53 4.04
N LEU A 432 14.53 -12.37 4.62
CA LEU A 432 13.63 -12.23 5.78
C LEU A 432 12.26 -12.85 5.54
N LYS A 433 11.67 -12.59 4.36
CA LYS A 433 10.38 -13.15 3.99
C LYS A 433 10.46 -14.68 3.90
N ASN A 434 11.51 -15.22 3.29
CA ASN A 434 11.67 -16.65 3.15
C ASN A 434 11.92 -17.32 4.51
N GLY A 435 12.80 -16.74 5.33
CA GLY A 435 13.06 -17.19 6.70
C GLY A 435 11.80 -17.19 7.55
N ALA A 436 10.99 -16.14 7.48
CA ALA A 436 9.71 -16.06 8.19
C ALA A 436 8.74 -17.19 7.80
N ILE A 437 8.61 -17.47 6.51
CA ILE A 437 7.71 -18.52 6.01
C ILE A 437 8.19 -19.90 6.46
N ILE A 438 9.49 -20.18 6.33
CA ILE A 438 10.09 -21.46 6.77
C ILE A 438 9.99 -21.61 8.29
N GLY A 439 10.28 -20.55 9.05
CA GLY A 439 10.14 -20.52 10.50
C GLY A 439 8.70 -20.73 10.96
N GLY A 440 7.72 -20.20 10.21
CA GLY A 440 6.30 -20.50 10.40
C GLY A 440 6.00 -21.99 10.26
N LEU A 441 6.49 -22.62 9.18
CA LEU A 441 6.35 -24.06 8.98
C LEU A 441 6.98 -24.87 10.12
N VAL A 442 8.22 -24.56 10.51
CA VAL A 442 8.94 -25.21 11.61
C VAL A 442 8.14 -25.16 12.92
N ARG A 443 7.55 -24.00 13.26
CA ARG A 443 6.73 -23.82 14.47
C ARG A 443 5.45 -24.66 14.41
N GLU A 444 4.76 -24.67 13.27
CA GLU A 444 3.52 -25.42 13.12
C GLU A 444 3.73 -26.94 13.13
N LEU A 445 4.87 -27.40 12.60
CA LEU A 445 5.33 -28.78 12.62
C LEU A 445 5.91 -29.21 13.98
N LYS A 446 6.20 -28.25 14.87
CA LYS A 446 6.83 -28.46 16.19
C LYS A 446 8.19 -29.16 16.11
N LEU A 447 8.94 -28.95 15.03
CA LEU A 447 10.28 -29.53 14.89
C LEU A 447 11.20 -29.02 16.00
N THR A 448 11.83 -29.93 16.74
CA THR A 448 12.75 -29.61 17.83
C THR A 448 14.20 -29.80 17.43
N ASP A 449 14.50 -30.79 16.58
CA ASP A 449 15.84 -31.13 16.12
C ASP A 449 16.52 -30.02 15.32
N ALA A 450 17.81 -29.77 15.62
CA ALA A 450 18.58 -28.68 15.03
C ALA A 450 18.99 -28.96 13.57
N ASN A 451 19.21 -30.23 13.19
CA ASN A 451 19.60 -30.61 11.84
C ASN A 451 18.41 -30.52 10.88
N GLN A 452 17.23 -30.96 11.31
CA GLN A 452 15.98 -30.83 10.54
C GLN A 452 15.64 -29.35 10.26
N LYS A 453 15.78 -28.48 11.26
CA LYS A 453 15.59 -27.03 11.11
C LYS A 453 16.61 -26.44 10.12
N LYS A 454 17.89 -26.76 10.31
CA LYS A 454 18.98 -26.28 9.45
C LYS A 454 18.76 -26.69 8.00
N TRP A 455 18.40 -27.96 7.77
CA TRP A 455 18.09 -28.48 6.44
C TRP A 455 17.00 -27.67 5.74
N LEU A 456 15.88 -27.40 6.42
CA LEU A 456 14.76 -26.62 5.86
C LEU A 456 15.17 -25.18 5.49
N TYR A 457 16.07 -24.55 6.26
CA TYR A 457 16.56 -23.21 5.92
C TYR A 457 17.55 -23.22 4.75
N GLU A 458 18.34 -24.28 4.59
CA GLU A 458 19.32 -24.45 3.51
C GLU A 458 18.67 -24.90 2.18
N HIS A 459 17.56 -25.65 2.24
CA HIS A 459 16.89 -26.27 1.09
C HIS A 459 15.57 -25.55 0.76
N LYS A 460 15.70 -24.31 0.26
CA LYS A 460 14.57 -23.39 0.06
C LYS A 460 13.50 -23.92 -0.91
N THR A 461 13.90 -24.64 -1.96
CA THR A 461 12.97 -25.17 -2.97
C THR A 461 12.06 -26.23 -2.37
N GLU A 462 12.65 -27.15 -1.61
CA GLU A 462 12.02 -28.25 -0.92
C GLU A 462 11.14 -27.74 0.22
N ALA A 463 11.63 -26.77 0.99
CA ALA A 463 10.84 -26.09 2.01
C ALA A 463 9.59 -25.42 1.38
N ASN A 464 9.74 -24.75 0.23
CA ASN A 464 8.60 -24.18 -0.50
C ASN A 464 7.61 -25.24 -1.00
N ASN A 465 8.10 -26.41 -1.44
CA ASN A 465 7.25 -27.53 -1.80
C ASN A 465 6.45 -28.05 -0.60
N PHE A 466 7.09 -28.17 0.57
CA PHE A 466 6.41 -28.54 1.82
C PHE A 466 5.42 -27.48 2.30
N ILE A 467 5.74 -26.19 2.16
CA ILE A 467 4.79 -25.09 2.45
C ILE A 467 3.58 -25.19 1.51
N GLY A 468 3.81 -25.41 0.21
CA GLY A 468 2.76 -25.61 -0.78
C GLY A 468 1.87 -26.82 -0.45
N PHE A 469 2.49 -27.93 -0.05
CA PHE A 469 1.79 -29.13 0.40
C PHE A 469 0.99 -28.87 1.69
N ALA A 470 1.59 -28.25 2.70
CA ALA A 470 0.96 -27.88 3.96
C ALA A 470 -0.28 -27.01 3.74
N ASN A 471 -0.16 -25.97 2.90
CA ASN A 471 -1.25 -25.06 2.59
C ASN A 471 -2.42 -25.75 1.87
N LYS A 472 -2.15 -26.70 0.98
CA LYS A 472 -3.19 -27.52 0.32
C LYS A 472 -3.95 -28.41 1.30
N HIS A 473 -3.35 -28.74 2.44
CA HIS A 473 -3.89 -29.65 3.45
C HIS A 473 -4.22 -28.96 4.78
N ARG A 474 -4.53 -27.65 4.73
CA ARG A 474 -5.05 -26.91 5.87
C ARG A 474 -6.55 -27.11 6.01
N ILE A 475 -7.01 -27.28 7.24
CA ILE A 475 -8.43 -27.22 7.63
C ILE A 475 -8.52 -26.23 8.79
N ASN A 476 -9.40 -25.22 8.66
CA ASN A 476 -9.54 -24.12 9.63
C ASN A 476 -8.19 -23.46 9.96
N ASP A 477 -7.43 -23.12 8.91
CA ASP A 477 -6.09 -22.50 8.98
C ASP A 477 -5.02 -23.31 9.72
N LYS A 478 -5.28 -24.57 10.07
CA LYS A 478 -4.31 -25.47 10.70
C LYS A 478 -3.89 -26.58 9.74
N ILE A 479 -2.60 -26.86 9.65
CA ILE A 479 -2.09 -28.04 8.94
C ILE A 479 -2.64 -29.29 9.64
N THR A 480 -3.23 -30.20 8.88
CA THR A 480 -3.75 -31.46 9.42
C THR A 480 -2.62 -32.34 9.97
N ASP A 481 -2.88 -33.11 11.03
CA ASP A 481 -1.86 -33.95 11.68
C ASP A 481 -1.19 -34.94 10.71
N LYS A 482 -1.94 -35.43 9.72
CA LYS A 482 -1.42 -36.30 8.66
C LYS A 482 -0.44 -35.59 7.72
N ALA A 483 -0.74 -34.35 7.35
CA ALA A 483 0.16 -33.55 6.53
C ALA A 483 1.42 -33.17 7.32
N LYS A 484 1.30 -32.92 8.62
CA LYS A 484 2.46 -32.71 9.50
C LYS A 484 3.35 -33.94 9.56
N ALA A 485 2.76 -35.13 9.77
CA ALA A 485 3.50 -36.39 9.78
C ALA A 485 4.23 -36.61 8.45
N TYR A 486 3.56 -36.42 7.30
CA TYR A 486 4.21 -36.54 6.00
C TYR A 486 5.44 -35.62 5.86
N ILE A 487 5.28 -34.33 6.16
CA ILE A 487 6.38 -33.36 6.03
C ILE A 487 7.52 -33.70 6.99
N ASN A 488 7.21 -34.04 8.25
CA ASN A 488 8.22 -34.41 9.25
C ASN A 488 9.04 -35.63 8.82
N GLY A 489 8.39 -36.68 8.30
CA GLY A 489 9.08 -37.88 7.84
C GLY A 489 10.01 -37.65 6.65
N GLN A 490 9.60 -36.79 5.70
CA GLN A 490 10.47 -36.42 4.59
C GLN A 490 11.68 -35.61 5.08
N VAL A 491 11.45 -34.59 5.92
CA VAL A 491 12.54 -33.77 6.48
C VAL A 491 13.52 -34.61 7.30
N GLU A 492 13.03 -35.59 8.06
CA GLU A 492 13.89 -36.46 8.86
C GLU A 492 14.73 -37.42 8.01
N LEU A 493 14.13 -38.08 7.02
CA LEU A 493 14.86 -38.99 6.12
C LEU A 493 15.91 -38.24 5.30
N GLU A 494 15.58 -37.02 4.84
CA GLU A 494 16.54 -36.15 4.17
C GLU A 494 17.67 -35.73 5.12
N ALA A 495 17.36 -35.26 6.33
CA ALA A 495 18.37 -34.89 7.31
C ALA A 495 19.29 -36.07 7.70
N ALA A 496 18.74 -37.29 7.80
CA ALA A 496 19.48 -38.50 8.13
C ALA A 496 20.42 -38.96 6.99
N THR A 497 20.12 -38.61 5.74
CA THR A 497 20.86 -39.12 4.57
C THR A 497 21.96 -38.18 4.07
N GLN A 498 21.99 -36.92 4.53
CA GLN A 498 23.01 -35.93 4.11
C GLN A 498 24.45 -36.29 4.47
N LYS A 499 24.68 -37.10 5.50
CA LYS A 499 26.03 -37.41 6.02
C LYS A 499 26.23 -38.90 6.30
N ILE A 500 25.67 -39.75 5.46
CA ILE A 500 25.91 -41.19 5.57
C ILE A 500 27.41 -41.46 5.31
N PRO A 501 28.15 -42.05 6.25
CA PRO A 501 29.54 -42.44 6.04
C PRO A 501 29.57 -43.74 5.21
N TRP A 502 29.38 -43.58 3.91
CA TRP A 502 29.28 -44.67 2.96
C TRP A 502 30.50 -45.59 3.03
N LYS A 503 30.25 -46.90 3.19
CA LYS A 503 31.29 -47.93 3.05
C LYS A 503 31.11 -48.59 1.70
N SER A 504 32.18 -48.60 0.90
CA SER A 504 32.18 -49.30 -0.40
C SER A 504 31.93 -50.79 -0.16
N SER A 505 30.87 -51.31 -0.78
CA SER A 505 30.46 -52.71 -0.69
C SER A 505 29.54 -52.97 -1.86
N THR A 506 29.86 -53.96 -2.67
CA THR A 506 29.04 -54.34 -3.81
C THR A 506 28.25 -55.59 -3.50
N GLY A 507 27.00 -55.61 -3.96
CA GLY A 507 26.11 -56.74 -3.72
C GLY A 507 24.77 -56.55 -4.39
N ILE A 508 23.91 -57.53 -4.19
CA ILE A 508 22.55 -57.56 -4.72
C ILE A 508 21.62 -57.59 -3.51
N LEU A 509 20.78 -56.57 -3.36
CA LEU A 509 19.84 -56.52 -2.23
C LEU A 509 18.75 -57.58 -2.45
N GLU A 510 18.57 -58.47 -1.46
CA GLU A 510 17.55 -59.53 -1.47
C GLU A 510 17.59 -60.43 -2.73
N ASN A 511 18.77 -60.71 -3.28
CA ASN A 511 18.91 -61.51 -4.51
C ASN A 511 18.17 -60.95 -5.75
N ASN A 512 17.67 -59.71 -5.70
CA ASN A 512 17.04 -59.06 -6.84
C ASN A 512 18.10 -58.37 -7.73
N PRO A 513 18.41 -58.91 -8.93
CA PRO A 513 19.52 -58.42 -9.75
C PRO A 513 19.41 -56.96 -10.21
N ASN A 514 18.23 -56.34 -10.05
CA ASN A 514 17.99 -54.93 -10.35
C ASN A 514 18.34 -54.00 -9.17
N LEU A 515 18.54 -54.54 -7.97
CA LEU A 515 18.92 -53.80 -6.75
C LEU A 515 20.40 -53.96 -6.44
N LYS A 516 21.24 -53.81 -7.47
CA LYS A 516 22.70 -53.80 -7.30
C LYS A 516 23.13 -52.52 -6.60
N PHE A 517 23.81 -52.68 -5.47
CA PHE A 517 24.35 -51.57 -4.70
C PHE A 517 25.88 -51.50 -4.79
N THR A 518 26.40 -50.30 -4.61
CA THR A 518 27.84 -49.97 -4.64
C THR A 518 28.37 -49.58 -3.26
N HIS A 519 27.47 -49.14 -2.37
CA HIS A 519 27.81 -48.74 -1.01
C HIS A 519 26.71 -49.17 -0.03
N VAL A 520 27.12 -49.42 1.22
CA VAL A 520 26.21 -49.73 2.33
C VAL A 520 26.61 -48.94 3.58
N TYR A 521 25.63 -48.63 4.41
CA TYR A 521 25.84 -48.11 5.76
C TYR A 521 24.81 -48.70 6.71
N HIS A 522 25.21 -49.09 7.91
CA HIS A 522 24.32 -49.63 8.93
C HIS A 522 24.28 -48.67 10.12
N ASP A 523 23.13 -48.07 10.38
CA ASP A 523 22.85 -47.31 11.60
C ASP A 523 22.23 -48.25 12.63
N PHE A 524 23.11 -48.86 13.44
CA PHE A 524 22.72 -49.77 14.51
C PHE A 524 21.90 -49.08 15.62
N GLY A 525 22.04 -47.77 15.80
CA GLY A 525 21.27 -47.02 16.80
C GLY A 525 19.81 -46.85 16.41
N LYS A 526 19.50 -46.81 15.11
CA LYS A 526 18.13 -46.66 14.59
C LYS A 526 17.56 -47.92 13.94
N SER A 527 18.31 -49.02 13.91
CA SER A 527 17.94 -50.26 13.20
C SER A 527 17.59 -50.02 11.72
N ILE A 528 18.35 -49.14 11.04
CA ILE A 528 18.18 -48.84 9.61
C ILE A 528 19.51 -49.10 8.88
N SER A 529 19.42 -49.75 7.72
CA SER A 529 20.52 -49.95 6.79
C SER A 529 20.27 -49.19 5.51
N PHE A 530 21.25 -48.44 5.02
CA PHE A 530 21.18 -47.67 3.79
C PHE A 530 22.03 -48.32 2.70
N TYR A 531 21.50 -48.39 1.49
CA TYR A 531 22.13 -48.98 0.32
C TYR A 531 22.12 -47.97 -0.82
N LYS A 532 23.27 -47.67 -1.40
CA LYS A 532 23.38 -46.81 -2.60
C LYS A 532 23.43 -47.68 -3.84
N LEU A 533 22.39 -47.60 -4.67
CA LEU A 533 22.26 -48.36 -5.90
C LEU A 533 23.22 -47.86 -6.99
N THR A 534 23.45 -48.70 -8.00
CA THR A 534 24.33 -48.41 -9.15
C THR A 534 23.86 -47.23 -10.00
N ASP A 535 22.56 -46.95 -10.03
CA ASP A 535 21.93 -45.81 -10.72
C ASP A 535 21.95 -44.51 -9.88
N GLY A 536 22.51 -44.55 -8.66
CA GLY A 536 22.56 -43.44 -7.72
C GLY A 536 21.38 -43.36 -6.75
N SER A 537 20.34 -44.19 -6.91
CA SER A 537 19.20 -44.27 -5.99
C SER A 537 19.63 -44.78 -4.60
N VAL A 538 18.87 -44.46 -3.56
CA VAL A 538 19.17 -44.90 -2.18
C VAL A 538 18.00 -45.66 -1.59
N ILE A 539 18.27 -46.84 -1.01
CA ILE A 539 17.29 -47.63 -0.26
C ILE A 539 17.64 -47.59 1.22
N ALA A 540 16.67 -47.30 2.08
CA ALA A 540 16.73 -47.50 3.52
C ALA A 540 15.91 -48.74 3.89
N SER A 541 16.55 -49.76 4.45
CA SER A 541 15.93 -50.99 4.93
C SER A 541 15.85 -50.97 6.46
N SER A 542 14.73 -51.38 7.02
CA SER A 542 14.58 -51.58 8.47
C SER A 542 13.88 -52.89 8.81
N SER A 543 14.20 -53.44 9.98
CA SER A 543 13.55 -54.63 10.53
C SER A 543 12.18 -54.34 11.17
N TYR A 544 11.80 -53.06 11.27
CA TYR A 544 10.56 -52.60 11.91
C TYR A 544 9.84 -51.58 11.04
N GLU A 545 8.49 -51.63 11.06
CA GLU A 545 7.66 -50.60 10.43
C GLU A 545 7.96 -49.28 11.14
N LYS A 546 8.31 -48.25 10.38
CA LYS A 546 8.61 -46.94 10.95
C LYS A 546 7.34 -46.10 11.08
N VAL A 547 7.16 -45.49 12.25
CA VAL A 547 6.09 -44.51 12.52
C VAL A 547 6.68 -43.25 13.12
N LEU A 548 6.03 -42.11 12.90
CA LEU A 548 6.48 -40.84 13.44
C LEU A 548 5.86 -40.59 14.81
N THR A 549 6.68 -40.17 15.77
CA THR A 549 6.20 -39.63 17.05
C THR A 549 5.46 -38.31 16.84
N SER A 550 4.73 -37.88 17.87
CA SER A 550 4.15 -36.53 17.93
C SER A 550 5.20 -35.41 17.91
N ALA A 551 6.47 -35.73 18.18
CA ALA A 551 7.62 -34.83 18.07
C ALA A 551 8.25 -34.84 16.67
N GLY A 552 7.83 -35.75 15.78
CA GLY A 552 8.34 -35.86 14.42
C GLY A 552 9.59 -36.73 14.29
N ASP A 553 9.84 -37.63 15.24
CA ASP A 553 10.94 -38.60 15.20
C ASP A 553 10.46 -39.94 14.61
N LEU A 554 11.28 -40.56 13.78
CA LEU A 554 11.01 -41.85 13.16
C LEU A 554 11.38 -42.97 14.13
N ILE A 555 10.37 -43.60 14.71
CA ILE A 555 10.52 -44.69 15.68
C ILE A 555 9.97 -46.02 15.13
N ASP A 556 10.37 -47.11 15.77
CA ASP A 556 9.79 -48.43 15.52
C ASP A 556 8.34 -48.47 16.03
N LYS A 557 7.42 -48.95 15.19
CA LYS A 557 6.04 -49.17 15.59
C LYS A 557 5.95 -50.36 16.54
N ASP A 558 5.44 -50.12 17.75
CA ASP A 558 5.30 -51.14 18.78
C ASP A 558 4.40 -52.31 18.32
N ARG A 559 4.85 -53.55 18.58
CA ARG A 559 4.35 -54.80 17.96
C ARG A 559 3.13 -55.42 18.66
N SER A 560 2.57 -54.79 19.69
CA SER A 560 1.51 -55.40 20.52
C SER A 560 0.23 -55.78 19.78
N ASN A 561 0.03 -55.39 18.51
CA ASN A 561 -1.19 -55.69 17.73
C ASN A 561 -0.98 -56.04 16.24
N ILE A 562 0.23 -56.35 15.77
CA ILE A 562 0.43 -56.80 14.38
C ILE A 562 0.66 -58.32 14.38
N GLY A 563 -0.36 -59.08 14.01
CA GLY A 563 -0.27 -60.54 13.91
C GLY A 563 0.84 -61.00 12.97
N GLY A 564 1.89 -61.59 13.54
CA GLY A 564 2.55 -62.76 12.94
C GLY A 564 3.78 -62.59 12.06
N CYS A 565 4.28 -61.40 11.70
CA CYS A 565 5.48 -61.33 10.84
C CYS A 565 6.79 -61.18 11.64
N GLN A 566 7.42 -62.30 12.00
CA GLN A 566 8.70 -62.30 12.72
C GLN A 566 9.92 -61.92 11.85
N ASN A 567 9.81 -61.93 10.51
CA ASN A 567 10.91 -61.69 9.55
C ASN A 567 10.63 -60.59 8.50
N CYS A 568 9.69 -59.67 8.75
CA CYS A 568 9.40 -58.60 7.79
C CYS A 568 10.53 -57.56 7.75
N ARG A 569 10.99 -57.21 6.54
CA ARG A 569 11.79 -56.03 6.27
C ARG A 569 10.93 -54.97 5.59
N PHE A 570 11.12 -53.72 5.99
CA PHE A 570 10.48 -52.54 5.42
C PHE A 570 11.53 -51.78 4.62
N TYR A 571 11.21 -51.42 3.38
CA TYR A 571 12.12 -50.72 2.49
C TYR A 571 11.54 -49.36 2.14
N TYR A 572 12.40 -48.35 2.15
CA TYR A 572 12.10 -46.99 1.69
C TYR A 572 13.11 -46.65 0.60
N ILE A 573 12.68 -46.04 -0.49
CA ILE A 573 13.54 -45.71 -1.64
C ILE A 573 13.46 -44.23 -1.99
N LYS A 574 14.61 -43.64 -2.33
CA LYS A 574 14.75 -42.35 -3.00
C LYS A 574 15.43 -42.57 -4.34
N LEU A 575 14.75 -42.24 -5.43
CA LEU A 575 15.30 -42.39 -6.78
C LEU A 575 16.32 -41.28 -7.06
N SER A 576 17.35 -41.57 -7.87
CA SER A 576 18.37 -40.57 -8.23
C SER A 576 17.81 -39.35 -8.98
N GLU A 577 16.67 -39.51 -9.66
CA GLU A 577 15.97 -38.45 -10.39
C GLU A 577 14.78 -37.84 -9.61
N ASN A 578 14.54 -38.23 -8.34
CA ASN A 578 13.40 -37.78 -7.54
C ASN A 578 13.83 -37.23 -6.16
N ASP A 579 13.17 -36.15 -5.73
CA ASP A 579 13.50 -35.43 -4.51
C ASP A 579 12.77 -35.97 -3.26
N ALA A 580 11.95 -37.03 -3.36
CA ALA A 580 11.16 -37.55 -2.25
C ALA A 580 11.40 -39.04 -1.96
N TRP A 581 11.30 -39.40 -0.68
CA TRP A 581 11.33 -40.80 -0.22
C TRP A 581 9.95 -41.46 -0.35
N ALA A 582 9.93 -42.71 -0.80
CA ALA A 582 8.74 -43.55 -0.89
C ALA A 582 8.92 -44.86 -0.10
N GLU A 583 7.87 -45.35 0.54
CA GLU A 583 7.83 -46.72 1.12
C GLU A 583 7.57 -47.74 0.01
N MET A 584 8.35 -48.81 -0.02
CA MET A 584 8.11 -49.97 -0.87
C MET A 584 7.19 -50.95 -0.12
N LEU A 585 6.04 -51.26 -0.71
CA LEU A 585 5.02 -52.10 -0.06
C LEU A 585 5.23 -53.61 -0.29
N PHE A 586 6.36 -54.00 -0.88
CA PHE A 586 6.61 -55.36 -1.35
C PHE A 586 7.99 -55.83 -0.89
N ASN A 587 8.13 -57.14 -0.69
CA ASN A 587 9.41 -57.78 -0.44
C ASN A 587 9.99 -58.21 -1.80
N PRO A 588 11.28 -58.01 -2.12
CA PRO A 588 11.80 -58.23 -3.48
C PRO A 588 11.77 -59.69 -4.01
N ASN A 589 11.20 -60.66 -3.28
CA ASN A 589 11.50 -62.09 -3.43
C ASN A 589 10.32 -62.99 -3.87
N ASN A 590 9.05 -62.57 -3.83
CA ASN A 590 7.93 -63.46 -4.24
C ASN A 590 6.68 -62.71 -4.76
N LEU A 591 6.64 -62.46 -6.07
CA LEU A 591 5.59 -61.67 -6.74
C LEU A 591 4.19 -62.31 -6.74
N ALA A 592 4.09 -63.65 -6.74
CA ALA A 592 2.83 -64.36 -6.97
C ALA A 592 1.96 -64.50 -5.70
N ASP A 593 2.57 -64.79 -4.56
CA ASP A 593 1.85 -64.85 -3.27
C ASP A 593 1.47 -63.45 -2.76
N GLU A 594 2.22 -62.42 -3.18
CA GLU A 594 2.05 -61.04 -2.75
C GLU A 594 0.92 -60.31 -3.50
N LEU A 595 0.68 -60.62 -4.79
CA LEU A 595 -0.52 -60.15 -5.51
C LEU A 595 -1.82 -60.64 -4.84
N LYS A 596 -1.85 -61.91 -4.38
CA LYS A 596 -2.97 -62.46 -3.60
C LYS A 596 -3.17 -61.74 -2.26
N THR A 597 -2.07 -61.40 -1.59
CA THR A 597 -2.09 -60.69 -0.30
C THR A 597 -2.50 -59.21 -0.48
N LEU A 598 -2.12 -58.57 -1.59
CA LEU A 598 -2.51 -57.22 -1.99
C LEU A 598 -4.02 -57.11 -2.22
N PHE A 599 -4.64 -58.08 -2.90
CA PHE A 599 -6.10 -58.14 -3.07
C PHE A 599 -6.83 -58.43 -1.75
N ALA A 600 -6.25 -59.24 -0.86
CA ALA A 600 -6.81 -59.52 0.46
C ALA A 600 -6.73 -58.29 1.41
N LEU A 601 -5.65 -57.52 1.36
CA LEU A 601 -5.44 -56.31 2.16
C LEU A 601 -6.21 -55.10 1.61
N ALA A 602 -6.41 -55.04 0.29
CA ALA A 602 -7.23 -54.00 -0.35
C ALA A 602 -8.70 -54.05 0.11
N GLY A 603 -9.18 -55.22 0.54
CA GLY A 603 -10.53 -55.42 1.05
C GLY A 603 -10.78 -55.01 2.50
N LYS A 604 -9.75 -54.83 3.35
CA LYS A 604 -9.97 -54.71 4.82
C LYS A 604 -9.36 -53.49 5.54
N GLU A 605 -8.22 -52.93 5.13
CA GLU A 605 -7.51 -51.94 6.01
C GLU A 605 -6.77 -50.78 5.31
N ILE A 606 -7.28 -50.25 4.20
CA ILE A 606 -6.65 -49.13 3.47
C ILE A 606 -6.62 -47.77 4.25
N GLY A 607 -7.10 -47.71 5.49
CA GLY A 607 -7.37 -46.45 6.21
C GLY A 607 -6.34 -45.92 7.21
N LYS A 608 -5.23 -46.62 7.57
CA LYS A 608 -4.54 -46.31 8.85
C LYS A 608 -3.04 -45.99 8.90
N ASN A 609 -2.20 -46.24 7.89
CA ASN A 609 -0.75 -45.92 8.02
C ASN A 609 -0.23 -45.09 6.83
N LEU A 610 0.90 -44.40 7.07
CA LEU A 610 1.64 -43.40 6.28
C LEU A 610 1.40 -43.46 4.76
N GLY A 611 1.34 -42.29 4.11
CA GLY A 611 1.06 -42.14 2.67
C GLY A 611 1.68 -43.22 1.79
N ARG A 612 0.86 -44.21 1.42
CA ARG A 612 1.26 -45.36 0.63
C ARG A 612 1.12 -45.02 -0.85
N TYR A 613 2.22 -45.09 -1.60
CA TYR A 613 2.17 -45.26 -3.05
C TYR A 613 2.32 -46.74 -3.34
N VAL A 614 1.33 -47.34 -4.00
CA VAL A 614 1.40 -48.73 -4.48
C VAL A 614 1.93 -48.67 -5.91
N LEU A 615 3.22 -48.92 -6.10
CA LEU A 615 3.79 -49.17 -7.43
C LEU A 615 3.79 -50.69 -7.67
N PRO A 616 3.05 -51.21 -8.66
CA PRO A 616 3.27 -52.58 -9.10
C PRO A 616 4.76 -52.75 -9.47
N VAL A 617 5.35 -53.90 -9.12
CA VAL A 617 6.74 -54.21 -9.50
C VAL A 617 6.92 -54.13 -11.02
N GLU A 618 5.83 -54.32 -11.76
CA GLU A 618 5.75 -54.15 -13.21
C GLU A 618 6.22 -52.78 -13.72
N ASP A 619 5.93 -51.68 -13.01
CA ASP A 619 6.27 -50.33 -13.45
C ASP A 619 7.69 -49.91 -13.03
N ILE A 620 8.23 -50.53 -11.97
CA ILE A 620 9.63 -50.36 -11.53
C ILE A 620 10.59 -50.96 -12.56
N LYS A 621 10.21 -52.08 -13.20
CA LYS A 621 10.99 -52.70 -14.27
C LYS A 621 11.15 -51.75 -15.47
N ILE A 622 10.04 -51.22 -15.99
CA ILE A 622 10.01 -50.28 -17.13
C ILE A 622 10.79 -48.98 -16.84
N LEU A 623 10.75 -48.49 -15.60
CA LEU A 623 11.49 -47.29 -15.17
C LEU A 623 13.01 -47.50 -15.12
N ILE A 624 13.47 -48.70 -14.72
CA ILE A 624 14.89 -49.03 -14.56
C ILE A 624 15.50 -49.50 -15.90
N ASP A 625 14.81 -50.35 -16.66
CA ASP A 625 15.36 -50.99 -17.86
C ASP A 625 14.88 -50.38 -19.19
N GLY A 626 13.83 -49.54 -19.17
CA GLY A 626 13.24 -48.93 -20.36
C GLY A 626 12.54 -49.92 -21.28
N LYS A 627 12.12 -51.09 -20.78
CA LYS A 627 11.52 -52.17 -21.57
C LYS A 627 10.21 -52.68 -20.97
N ASP A 628 9.26 -53.02 -21.83
CA ASP A 628 7.99 -53.65 -21.43
C ASP A 628 8.11 -55.18 -21.23
N PHE A 629 6.99 -55.85 -20.97
CA PHE A 629 6.91 -57.30 -20.73
C PHE A 629 7.29 -58.16 -21.92
N ASP A 630 7.28 -57.59 -23.13
CA ASP A 630 7.68 -58.25 -24.36
C ASP A 630 9.15 -57.94 -24.72
N GLY A 631 9.86 -57.23 -23.84
CA GLY A 631 11.27 -56.86 -24.01
C GLY A 631 11.49 -55.71 -24.99
N GLN A 632 10.43 -55.01 -25.41
CA GLN A 632 10.52 -53.90 -26.35
C GLN A 632 10.87 -52.60 -25.63
N GLN A 633 11.73 -51.78 -26.26
CA GLN A 633 12.08 -50.47 -25.72
C GLN A 633 10.87 -49.52 -25.71
N VAL A 634 10.55 -49.00 -24.54
CA VAL A 634 9.52 -47.98 -24.32
C VAL A 634 10.18 -46.75 -23.72
N ALA A 635 9.74 -45.56 -24.16
CA ALA A 635 10.22 -44.32 -23.55
C ALA A 635 9.83 -44.30 -22.06
N ARG A 636 10.84 -44.19 -21.17
CA ARG A 636 10.70 -44.31 -19.70
C ARG A 636 9.57 -43.46 -19.09
N TRP A 637 9.22 -42.33 -19.70
CA TRP A 637 8.11 -41.47 -19.26
C TRP A 637 6.70 -42.05 -19.52
N LYS A 638 6.55 -43.02 -20.45
CA LYS A 638 5.26 -43.70 -20.71
C LYS A 638 4.92 -44.74 -19.64
N GLY A 639 5.92 -45.42 -19.05
CA GLY A 639 5.73 -46.33 -17.91
C GLY A 639 5.36 -45.60 -16.61
N ALA A 640 5.93 -44.41 -16.38
CA ALA A 640 5.64 -43.60 -15.19
C ALA A 640 4.21 -43.01 -15.14
N THR A 641 3.43 -43.08 -16.23
CA THR A 641 2.12 -42.40 -16.32
C THR A 641 0.94 -43.29 -15.90
N PHE A 642 1.13 -44.61 -15.76
CA PHE A 642 0.05 -45.55 -15.43
C PHE A 642 0.24 -46.21 -14.05
N LEU A 643 0.12 -45.43 -12.96
CA LEU A 643 -0.45 -45.80 -11.65
C LEU A 643 0.05 -44.88 -10.51
N LEU A 644 -0.46 -43.64 -10.48
CA LEU A 644 -0.46 -42.82 -9.26
C LEU A 644 -1.83 -42.96 -8.59
N LEU A 645 -2.09 -44.13 -7.98
CA LEU A 645 -3.21 -44.28 -7.05
C LEU A 645 -2.79 -43.71 -5.68
N THR A 646 -3.11 -42.45 -5.43
CA THR A 646 -3.00 -41.87 -4.08
C THR A 646 -4.13 -42.42 -3.21
N VAL A 647 -3.80 -43.31 -2.27
CA VAL A 647 -4.70 -43.64 -1.17
C VAL A 647 -4.57 -42.55 -0.11
N VAL A 648 -5.61 -41.72 0.02
CA VAL A 648 -5.75 -40.74 1.10
C VAL A 648 -6.54 -41.37 2.24
N PRO A 649 -5.98 -41.56 3.45
CA PRO A 649 -6.72 -42.19 4.54
C PRO A 649 -7.80 -41.24 5.07
N GLY A 650 -9.08 -41.62 4.92
CA GLY A 650 -10.26 -40.89 5.40
C GLY A 650 -11.48 -40.94 4.47
N SER A 651 -11.32 -41.37 3.21
CA SER A 651 -12.46 -41.60 2.32
C SER A 651 -12.96 -43.03 2.46
N LYS A 652 -14.19 -43.21 2.97
CA LYS A 652 -14.95 -44.44 2.71
C LYS A 652 -15.28 -44.46 1.21
N GLY A 653 -14.48 -45.20 0.43
CA GLY A 653 -14.63 -45.36 -1.01
C GLY A 653 -13.62 -44.57 -1.85
N LEU A 654 -13.13 -45.23 -2.90
CA LEU A 654 -12.41 -44.62 -4.03
C LEU A 654 -13.20 -43.39 -4.52
N LYS A 655 -12.62 -42.20 -4.46
CA LYS A 655 -13.23 -41.00 -5.06
C LYS A 655 -12.31 -40.43 -6.12
N ILE A 656 -12.77 -40.53 -7.37
CA ILE A 656 -12.40 -39.61 -8.45
C ILE A 656 -12.74 -38.20 -7.96
N ALA A 657 -11.72 -37.35 -7.85
CA ALA A 657 -11.90 -35.97 -7.43
C ALA A 657 -12.64 -35.17 -8.52
N GLY A 658 -13.90 -34.85 -8.25
CA GLY A 658 -14.63 -33.73 -8.84
C GLY A 658 -15.20 -33.95 -10.24
N ARG A 659 -16.45 -34.45 -10.32
CA ARG A 659 -17.39 -33.99 -11.34
C ARG A 659 -17.70 -32.51 -11.04
N ILE A 660 -16.98 -31.58 -11.66
CA ILE A 660 -17.66 -30.39 -12.17
C ILE A 660 -18.26 -30.84 -13.49
N ALA A 661 -19.57 -30.74 -13.63
CA ALA A 661 -20.24 -31.04 -14.88
C ALA A 661 -19.50 -30.34 -16.02
N VAL A 662 -19.10 -31.10 -17.03
CA VAL A 662 -18.42 -30.61 -18.25
C VAL A 662 -19.27 -29.56 -19.01
N ASN A 663 -20.49 -29.29 -18.51
CA ASN A 663 -21.46 -28.32 -19.01
C ASN A 663 -21.64 -27.07 -18.12
N ALA A 664 -20.78 -26.82 -17.12
CA ALA A 664 -20.88 -25.60 -16.33
C ALA A 664 -20.52 -24.38 -17.21
N ALA A 665 -21.52 -23.62 -17.66
CA ALA A 665 -21.37 -22.46 -18.53
C ALA A 665 -20.46 -21.35 -17.95
N ARG A 666 -20.15 -21.39 -16.64
CA ARG A 666 -19.29 -20.43 -15.93
C ARG A 666 -18.51 -21.11 -14.80
N TRP A 667 -17.22 -20.78 -14.66
CA TRP A 667 -16.38 -21.11 -13.49
C TRP A 667 -15.49 -19.91 -13.12
N GLY A 668 -14.78 -19.94 -11.99
CA GLY A 668 -13.97 -18.79 -11.58
C GLY A 668 -12.91 -19.12 -10.55
N LYS A 669 -11.90 -18.23 -10.48
CA LYS A 669 -10.76 -18.29 -9.56
C LYS A 669 -10.78 -17.05 -8.68
N ILE A 670 -10.50 -17.21 -7.39
CA ILE A 670 -10.31 -16.09 -6.47
C ILE A 670 -8.85 -16.08 -6.05
N ILE A 671 -8.18 -14.95 -6.23
CA ILE A 671 -6.84 -14.72 -5.68
C ILE A 671 -6.88 -13.58 -4.67
N VAL A 672 -5.95 -13.59 -3.71
CA VAL A 672 -5.76 -12.50 -2.77
C VAL A 672 -4.49 -11.74 -3.16
N VAL A 673 -4.64 -10.46 -3.50
CA VAL A 673 -3.51 -9.57 -3.83
C VAL A 673 -3.59 -8.35 -2.91
N ASN A 674 -2.51 -8.08 -2.16
CA ASN A 674 -2.46 -6.98 -1.18
C ASN A 674 -3.65 -7.00 -0.19
N GLY A 675 -4.03 -8.19 0.28
CA GLY A 675 -5.16 -8.39 1.20
C GLY A 675 -6.56 -8.24 0.57
N LYS A 676 -6.68 -7.95 -0.73
CA LYS A 676 -7.96 -7.82 -1.44
C LYS A 676 -8.25 -9.06 -2.28
N ARG A 677 -9.47 -9.60 -2.15
CA ARG A 677 -9.97 -10.73 -2.96
C ARG A 677 -10.34 -10.24 -4.35
N ILE A 678 -9.75 -10.83 -5.38
CA ILE A 678 -10.01 -10.54 -6.80
C ILE A 678 -10.56 -11.81 -7.44
N LYS A 679 -11.77 -11.70 -8.01
CA LYS A 679 -12.46 -12.80 -8.68
C LYS A 679 -12.27 -12.69 -10.19
N TYR A 680 -11.76 -13.76 -10.78
CA TYR A 680 -11.73 -14.00 -12.21
C TYR A 680 -12.83 -14.97 -12.60
N SER A 681 -13.49 -14.72 -13.72
CA SER A 681 -14.59 -15.55 -14.22
C SER A 681 -14.28 -16.01 -15.63
N HIS A 682 -14.53 -17.28 -15.87
CA HIS A 682 -14.49 -17.92 -17.17
C HIS A 682 -15.91 -18.24 -17.59
N LYS A 683 -16.23 -18.02 -18.86
CA LYS A 683 -17.51 -18.42 -19.45
C LYS A 683 -17.23 -19.24 -20.70
N LEU A 684 -17.91 -20.37 -20.88
CA LEU A 684 -17.81 -21.09 -22.15
C LEU A 684 -18.82 -20.46 -23.13
N VAL A 685 -18.34 -19.97 -24.28
CA VAL A 685 -19.14 -19.43 -25.38
C VAL A 685 -18.70 -20.13 -26.65
N ASN A 686 -19.60 -20.91 -27.26
CA ASN A 686 -19.34 -21.68 -28.48
C ASN A 686 -18.07 -22.56 -28.40
N GLY A 687 -17.87 -23.24 -27.25
CA GLY A 687 -16.71 -24.13 -27.04
C GLY A 687 -15.39 -23.42 -26.70
N ILE A 688 -15.36 -22.09 -26.76
CA ILE A 688 -14.21 -21.24 -26.41
C ILE A 688 -14.45 -20.62 -25.02
N VAL A 689 -13.41 -20.64 -24.20
CA VAL A 689 -13.37 -19.94 -22.91
C VAL A 689 -13.24 -18.44 -23.19
N ASP A 690 -14.29 -17.72 -22.82
CA ASP A 690 -14.36 -16.27 -22.74
C ASP A 690 -13.84 -15.80 -21.37
N PHE A 691 -12.84 -14.91 -21.41
CA PHE A 691 -12.21 -14.27 -20.25
C PHE A 691 -12.86 -12.92 -19.89
N GLY A 692 -14.00 -12.60 -20.53
CA GLY A 692 -14.74 -11.35 -20.33
C GLY A 692 -14.10 -10.13 -21.00
N THR A 693 -14.69 -8.96 -20.76
CA THR A 693 -14.21 -7.68 -21.28
C THR A 693 -12.83 -7.32 -20.71
N TYR A 694 -11.96 -6.72 -21.52
CA TYR A 694 -10.66 -6.21 -21.08
C TYR A 694 -10.83 -5.14 -20.00
N GLN A 695 -10.21 -5.34 -18.82
CA GLN A 695 -10.30 -4.40 -17.70
C GLN A 695 -8.91 -3.92 -17.29
N SER A 696 -8.31 -3.04 -18.10
CA SER A 696 -6.99 -2.44 -17.83
C SER A 696 -6.85 -1.90 -16.41
N LYS A 697 -7.89 -1.25 -15.87
CA LYS A 697 -7.92 -0.72 -14.50
C LYS A 697 -7.79 -1.83 -13.45
N LYS A 698 -8.45 -2.98 -13.62
CA LYS A 698 -8.32 -4.12 -12.70
C LYS A 698 -6.95 -4.76 -12.81
N PHE A 699 -6.42 -4.91 -14.03
CA PHE A 699 -5.10 -5.52 -14.24
C PHE A 699 -3.97 -4.65 -13.68
N ARG A 700 -4.01 -3.33 -13.89
CA ARG A 700 -3.08 -2.37 -13.26
C ARG A 700 -3.13 -2.44 -11.73
N LYS A 701 -4.34 -2.57 -11.16
CA LYS A 701 -4.53 -2.72 -9.71
C LYS A 701 -3.94 -4.02 -9.17
N VAL A 702 -4.05 -5.12 -9.93
CA VAL A 702 -3.44 -6.42 -9.59
C VAL A 702 -1.91 -6.33 -9.60
N LEU A 703 -1.34 -5.55 -10.52
CA LEU A 703 0.11 -5.33 -10.62
C LEU A 703 0.65 -4.24 -9.69
N GLY A 704 -0.19 -3.59 -8.88
CA GLY A 704 0.25 -2.54 -7.97
C GLY A 704 0.66 -1.22 -8.64
N ILE A 705 0.34 -1.03 -9.93
CA ILE A 705 0.68 0.17 -10.71
C ILE A 705 -0.57 0.98 -11.08
N ALA A 706 -1.63 0.93 -10.27
CA ALA A 706 -2.87 1.67 -10.54
C ALA A 706 -2.60 3.17 -10.71
N ASP A 707 -1.79 3.74 -9.81
CA ASP A 707 -1.51 5.17 -9.71
C ASP A 707 -0.23 5.61 -10.44
N ASP A 708 0.56 4.66 -10.97
CA ASP A 708 1.80 4.94 -11.70
C ASP A 708 1.53 5.07 -13.21
N LEU A 709 1.40 6.32 -13.68
CA LEU A 709 1.13 6.64 -15.08
C LEU A 709 2.33 6.43 -16.02
N THR A 710 3.54 6.26 -15.47
CA THR A 710 4.77 6.02 -16.24
C THR A 710 4.89 4.57 -16.68
N LYS A 711 4.24 3.66 -15.94
CA LYS A 711 4.22 2.22 -16.22
C LYS A 711 2.95 1.79 -16.95
N GLN A 712 3.08 0.79 -17.80
CA GLN A 712 1.99 0.06 -18.43
C GLN A 712 1.93 -1.37 -17.90
N ALA A 713 0.71 -1.88 -17.74
CA ALA A 713 0.46 -3.28 -17.40
C ALA A 713 0.60 -4.12 -18.67
N HIS A 714 1.71 -4.83 -18.83
CA HIS A 714 1.96 -5.68 -19.98
C HIS A 714 1.50 -7.13 -19.71
N HIS A 715 0.79 -7.71 -20.67
CA HIS A 715 0.37 -9.11 -20.67
C HIS A 715 1.48 -9.94 -21.31
N VAL A 716 2.09 -10.83 -20.51
CA VAL A 716 3.16 -11.72 -20.99
C VAL A 716 2.65 -12.60 -22.13
N LEU A 717 1.50 -13.24 -21.91
CA LEU A 717 0.69 -13.83 -22.97
C LEU A 717 -0.36 -12.81 -23.40
N SER A 718 -0.15 -12.24 -24.58
CA SER A 718 -1.01 -11.21 -25.16
C SER A 718 -2.47 -11.64 -25.23
N ARG A 719 -3.38 -10.68 -24.96
CA ARG A 719 -4.82 -10.91 -25.05
C ARG A 719 -5.28 -11.24 -26.48
N ASN A 720 -4.47 -10.90 -27.49
CA ASN A 720 -4.71 -11.28 -28.88
C ASN A 720 -4.60 -12.79 -29.09
N LEU A 721 -3.83 -13.48 -28.24
CA LEU A 721 -3.64 -14.93 -28.29
C LEU A 721 -4.65 -15.69 -27.41
N ARG A 722 -5.65 -15.02 -26.84
CA ARG A 722 -6.60 -15.65 -25.89
C ARG A 722 -7.31 -16.89 -26.43
N THR A 723 -7.51 -17.00 -27.75
CA THR A 723 -8.15 -18.14 -28.41
C THR A 723 -7.18 -19.28 -28.73
N HIS A 724 -5.88 -19.13 -28.45
CA HIS A 724 -4.87 -20.13 -28.71
C HIS A 724 -5.16 -21.44 -27.95
N ARG A 725 -4.96 -22.59 -28.60
CA ARG A 725 -5.31 -23.92 -28.05
C ARG A 725 -4.74 -24.18 -26.66
N ALA A 726 -3.49 -23.78 -26.42
CA ALA A 726 -2.82 -24.00 -25.14
C ALA A 726 -3.41 -23.13 -24.02
N ILE A 727 -3.72 -21.86 -24.30
CA ILE A 727 -4.37 -20.94 -23.35
C ILE A 727 -5.78 -21.44 -23.02
N GLN A 728 -6.53 -21.87 -24.04
CA GLN A 728 -7.87 -22.42 -23.89
C GLN A 728 -7.89 -23.72 -23.08
N LYS A 729 -6.87 -24.57 -23.26
CA LYS A 729 -6.72 -25.82 -22.51
C LYS A 729 -6.26 -25.59 -21.06
N ALA A 730 -5.31 -24.69 -20.83
CA ALA A 730 -4.89 -24.28 -19.48
C ALA A 730 -6.01 -23.59 -18.68
N ALA A 731 -6.90 -22.83 -19.34
CA ALA A 731 -8.06 -22.21 -18.69
C ALA A 731 -9.09 -23.24 -18.16
N LYS A 732 -9.03 -24.47 -18.68
CA LYS A 732 -9.86 -25.61 -18.25
C LYS A 732 -9.18 -26.46 -17.16
N SER A 733 -7.99 -26.07 -16.67
CA SER A 733 -7.34 -26.72 -15.53
C SER A 733 -8.26 -26.71 -14.32
N LYS A 734 -8.45 -27.88 -13.69
CA LYS A 734 -9.36 -28.05 -12.56
C LYS A 734 -8.78 -27.49 -11.27
N THR A 735 -7.46 -27.51 -11.14
CA THR A 735 -6.74 -27.08 -9.93
C THR A 735 -6.39 -25.60 -9.98
N ASN A 736 -5.94 -25.12 -11.14
CA ASN A 736 -5.49 -23.75 -11.36
C ASN A 736 -5.94 -23.27 -12.75
N PRO A 737 -7.22 -22.90 -12.92
CA PRO A 737 -7.69 -22.41 -14.22
C PRO A 737 -6.98 -21.09 -14.55
N PHE A 738 -6.19 -21.10 -15.62
CA PHE A 738 -5.50 -19.91 -16.12
C PHE A 738 -6.49 -18.84 -16.54
N HIS A 739 -6.26 -17.59 -16.12
CA HIS A 739 -7.01 -16.45 -16.59
C HIS A 739 -6.08 -15.40 -17.20
N ILE A 740 -6.39 -14.91 -18.40
CA ILE A 740 -5.47 -14.05 -19.14
C ILE A 740 -5.14 -12.72 -18.44
N ASP A 741 -6.06 -12.20 -17.63
CA ASP A 741 -5.87 -11.00 -16.80
C ASP A 741 -5.34 -11.27 -15.38
N GLU A 742 -4.83 -12.46 -15.09
CA GLU A 742 -4.34 -12.76 -13.75
C GLU A 742 -2.92 -12.23 -13.49
N PHE A 743 -2.57 -12.08 -12.21
CA PHE A 743 -1.26 -11.58 -11.78
C PHE A 743 -0.09 -12.37 -12.39
N LEU A 744 -0.24 -13.70 -12.48
CA LEU A 744 0.74 -14.59 -13.10
C LEU A 744 1.10 -14.11 -14.50
N ASN A 745 0.14 -13.66 -15.30
CA ASN A 745 0.35 -13.26 -16.69
C ASN A 745 0.74 -11.77 -16.86
N GLY A 746 0.93 -11.02 -15.77
CA GLY A 746 1.21 -9.58 -15.84
C GLY A 746 2.59 -9.17 -15.36
N ILE A 747 3.17 -8.16 -16.00
CA ILE A 747 4.41 -7.51 -15.60
C ILE A 747 4.30 -5.98 -15.84
N PRO A 748 4.69 -5.13 -14.88
CA PRO A 748 4.77 -3.69 -15.12
C PRO A 748 6.02 -3.37 -15.96
N VAL A 749 5.84 -2.58 -17.02
CA VAL A 749 6.94 -2.11 -17.90
C VAL A 749 6.78 -0.61 -18.15
N ASP A 750 7.85 0.09 -18.54
CA ASP A 750 7.74 1.49 -18.95
C ASP A 750 6.86 1.63 -20.19
N LYS A 751 6.05 2.70 -20.23
CA LYS A 751 5.05 2.92 -21.29
C LYS A 751 5.65 2.89 -22.70
N TRP A 752 6.87 3.44 -22.87
CA TRP A 752 7.57 3.45 -24.15
C TRP A 752 7.96 2.06 -24.65
N ARG A 753 8.15 1.07 -23.76
CA ARG A 753 8.55 -0.31 -24.14
C ARG A 753 7.42 -1.10 -24.79
N ASN A 754 6.18 -0.66 -24.60
CA ASN A 754 4.97 -1.39 -24.95
C ASN A 754 4.15 -0.70 -26.07
N GLN A 755 4.64 0.40 -26.64
CA GLN A 755 3.96 1.20 -27.66
C GLN A 755 4.94 1.60 -28.78
N PRO A 756 4.53 1.68 -30.05
CA PRO A 756 3.17 1.43 -30.57
C PRO A 756 2.92 -0.02 -31.04
N ASN A 757 3.96 -0.80 -31.31
CA ASN A 757 3.86 -2.09 -32.02
C ASN A 757 4.31 -3.25 -31.12
N HIS A 758 3.51 -4.34 -31.02
CA HIS A 758 3.87 -5.57 -30.28
C HIS A 758 3.69 -6.85 -31.12
N HIS A 759 3.65 -6.74 -32.46
CA HIS A 759 3.36 -7.86 -33.35
C HIS A 759 4.50 -8.91 -33.40
N LEU A 760 5.77 -8.48 -33.32
CA LEU A 760 6.91 -9.41 -33.27
C LEU A 760 6.93 -10.17 -31.95
N TYR A 761 6.65 -9.46 -30.85
CA TYR A 761 6.46 -10.07 -29.54
C TYR A 761 5.34 -11.12 -29.57
N ASP A 762 4.14 -10.76 -30.05
CA ASP A 762 3.00 -11.68 -30.15
C ASP A 762 3.30 -12.91 -31.01
N ARG A 763 4.08 -12.75 -32.08
CA ARG A 763 4.52 -13.87 -32.94
C ARG A 763 5.43 -14.84 -32.17
N ARG A 764 6.45 -14.35 -31.48
CA ARG A 764 7.36 -15.20 -30.69
C ARG A 764 6.64 -15.90 -29.54
N ILE A 765 5.72 -15.21 -28.87
CA ILE A 765 4.89 -15.85 -27.84
C ILE A 765 4.00 -16.93 -28.43
N ARG A 766 3.42 -16.72 -29.62
CA ARG A 766 2.66 -17.75 -30.32
C ARG A 766 3.52 -18.98 -30.63
N GLU A 767 4.74 -18.80 -31.13
CA GLU A 767 5.69 -19.90 -31.39
C GLU A 767 5.97 -20.74 -30.13
N LEU A 768 6.17 -20.08 -28.99
CA LEU A 768 6.33 -20.77 -27.69
C LEU A 768 5.07 -21.55 -27.27
N LEU A 769 3.88 -20.98 -27.52
CA LEU A 769 2.62 -21.66 -27.23
C LEU A 769 2.35 -22.83 -28.18
N ASP A 770 2.75 -22.72 -29.45
CA ASP A 770 2.63 -23.76 -30.47
C ASP A 770 3.55 -24.95 -30.16
N ALA A 771 4.70 -24.70 -29.54
CA ALA A 771 5.61 -25.75 -29.06
C ALA A 771 5.03 -26.62 -27.93
N ILE A 772 3.93 -26.21 -27.28
CA ILE A 772 3.28 -27.02 -26.24
C ILE A 772 2.55 -28.21 -26.89
N PRO A 773 2.86 -29.48 -26.55
CA PRO A 773 2.20 -30.63 -27.15
C PRO A 773 0.68 -30.62 -26.95
N SER A 774 -0.09 -30.90 -28.02
CA SER A 774 -1.56 -30.84 -27.99
C SER A 774 -2.21 -31.93 -27.11
N GLY A 775 -1.49 -33.02 -26.84
CA GLY A 775 -1.95 -34.15 -26.03
C GLY A 775 -1.93 -33.94 -24.51
N LEU A 776 -1.27 -32.89 -24.01
CA LEU A 776 -1.11 -32.67 -22.56
C LEU A 776 -2.45 -32.49 -21.82
N SER A 777 -2.56 -32.88 -20.56
CA SER A 777 -3.76 -32.58 -19.76
C SER A 777 -3.94 -31.04 -19.60
N PRO A 778 -5.16 -30.54 -19.27
CA PRO A 778 -5.35 -29.13 -18.89
C PRO A 778 -4.38 -28.64 -17.81
N GLU A 779 -4.09 -29.49 -16.83
CA GLU A 779 -3.16 -29.24 -15.73
C GLU A 779 -1.71 -29.14 -16.23
N ASP A 780 -1.25 -30.09 -17.04
CA ASP A 780 0.12 -30.06 -17.58
C ASP A 780 0.32 -28.92 -18.57
N THR A 781 -0.73 -28.60 -19.33
CA THR A 781 -0.75 -27.44 -20.22
C THR A 781 -0.59 -26.15 -19.42
N PHE A 782 -1.26 -26.04 -18.26
CA PHE A 782 -1.09 -24.92 -17.33
C PHE A 782 0.35 -24.82 -16.82
N SER A 783 0.96 -25.93 -16.39
CA SER A 783 2.35 -25.93 -15.90
C SER A 783 3.36 -25.52 -16.98
N ARG A 784 3.17 -25.96 -18.24
CA ARG A 784 4.00 -25.49 -19.37
C ARG A 784 3.82 -24.00 -19.65
N LEU A 785 2.59 -23.52 -19.54
CA LEU A 785 2.25 -22.12 -19.74
C LEU A 785 2.86 -21.24 -18.62
N GLU A 786 2.87 -21.71 -17.36
CA GLU A 786 3.58 -21.07 -16.25
C GLU A 786 5.08 -20.96 -16.50
N LEU A 787 5.71 -22.02 -17.02
CA LEU A 787 7.14 -22.01 -17.34
C LEU A 787 7.46 -20.99 -18.44
N ILE A 788 6.66 -20.94 -19.52
CA ILE A 788 6.81 -19.92 -20.57
C ILE A 788 6.68 -18.52 -19.97
N ILE A 789 5.63 -18.27 -19.19
CA ILE A 789 5.42 -16.96 -18.55
C ILE A 789 6.60 -16.58 -17.67
N LYS A 790 7.14 -17.53 -16.88
CA LYS A 790 8.29 -17.30 -16.00
C LYS A 790 9.52 -16.90 -16.83
N ASN A 791 9.86 -17.67 -17.85
CA ASN A 791 11.03 -17.43 -18.69
C ASN A 791 10.93 -16.09 -19.44
N VAL A 792 9.78 -15.79 -20.04
CA VAL A 792 9.55 -14.52 -20.74
C VAL A 792 9.63 -13.34 -19.76
N LYS A 793 9.08 -13.46 -18.55
CA LYS A 793 9.21 -12.42 -17.51
C LYS A 793 10.66 -12.17 -17.12
N GLU A 794 11.47 -13.22 -17.05
CA GLU A 794 12.89 -13.12 -16.75
C GLU A 794 13.64 -12.38 -17.85
N VAL A 795 13.37 -12.71 -19.13
CA VAL A 795 13.92 -11.97 -20.27
C VAL A 795 13.51 -10.49 -20.25
N ILE A 796 12.24 -10.17 -20.00
CA ILE A 796 11.75 -8.78 -19.92
C ILE A 796 12.46 -7.98 -18.82
N LYS A 797 12.73 -8.62 -17.67
CA LYS A 797 13.41 -8.01 -16.51
C LYS A 797 14.90 -7.81 -16.76
N ASN A 798 15.56 -8.79 -17.37
CA ASN A 798 16.99 -8.75 -17.65
C ASN A 798 17.35 -7.77 -18.78
N ASN A 799 16.36 -7.33 -19.56
CA ASN A 799 16.52 -6.37 -20.66
C ASN A 799 15.66 -5.11 -20.42
N PRO A 800 15.91 -4.32 -19.36
CA PRO A 800 15.02 -3.23 -18.95
C PRO A 800 14.95 -2.08 -19.96
N ASN A 801 16.00 -1.92 -20.78
CA ASN A 801 16.15 -0.85 -21.77
C ASN A 801 15.85 -1.32 -23.21
N THR A 802 15.25 -2.50 -23.37
CA THR A 802 14.90 -3.05 -24.68
C THR A 802 13.40 -2.99 -24.87
N HIS A 803 12.97 -2.48 -26.03
CA HIS A 803 11.56 -2.48 -26.42
C HIS A 803 11.07 -3.93 -26.59
N LEU A 804 9.81 -4.22 -26.23
CA LEU A 804 9.34 -5.60 -26.13
C LEU A 804 9.40 -6.38 -27.45
N ASN A 805 9.23 -5.70 -28.59
CA ASN A 805 9.40 -6.30 -29.91
C ASN A 805 10.82 -6.79 -30.23
N ASP A 806 11.83 -6.34 -29.50
CA ASP A 806 13.23 -6.64 -29.79
C ASP A 806 13.76 -7.74 -28.86
N LEU A 807 12.92 -8.23 -27.94
CA LEU A 807 13.26 -9.34 -27.05
C LEU A 807 13.26 -10.67 -27.80
N ILE A 808 14.26 -11.50 -27.46
CA ILE A 808 14.43 -12.87 -27.93
C ILE A 808 14.26 -13.78 -26.71
N PHE A 809 13.44 -14.83 -26.83
CA PHE A 809 13.05 -15.74 -25.74
C PHE A 809 13.60 -17.13 -25.93
#